data_AF-A0A812DBX2-F1
#
_entry.id   AF-A0A812DBX2-F1
#
_cell.length_a   1.000
_cell.length_b   1.000
_cell.length_c   1.000
_cell.angle_alpha   90.00
_cell.angle_beta   90.00
_cell.angle_gamma   90.00
#
_symmetry.space_group_name_H-M   'P 1'
#
loop_
_entity.id
_entity.type
_entity.pdbx_description
1 polymer ?
#
loop_
_entity_poly.entity_id
_entity_poly.type
_entity_poly.pdbx_seq_one_letter_code
_entity_poly.pdbx_strand_id
1 'polypeptide(L)'
;MALSTTATAKCRIVMAYRSRLERLLLFKATNYCSLLKQRCSLTSSTHLLTTEKQIPKKIEEIIIPKRIKRGPTDILKALSSTVEKDYTAPRYWFIDDPYLIPTSSQQKRACVLAEASGKKTARYMMQKFPQNFVHNPAIPNVPGFNPDLEVDISKAPNTESTLLTCISHRKVKDAINIFKNMSAEGVKISADTSQQFLDLICVYNCEDPSAILIAEEHYYYRDIVGSSNKNSNRITWKNDNVAECVFESLEEKTPKAYNALVCGRAKFLQTDKAFEMYHEMIDNKIPVTLHTFNSLLQVAAFSEETYIEKWNKIVQLLKDMEKFGISPTLGTFNAVFFSLSRMTRFRKCKEIAHLILNEMKKCEIEPNLGIWSAVLNIFYPLENSESLIIYEIIKYLKDKEFTLRYPLDVEFFSNAMAKCFVHIKDPALAYEIDNLLNRGTNYKLLGDAFKEGIYYSFFFRLLCQFETMEKIMEFYDKFTPNAIELHDGQEHLPRIWSDLILFEFTKREDILNSIFQLMAKENRSELVERFADIASKIAEQWLEDSVSDKQPLFLLTCTILGDLIVISLKAKRFDQAWELFKIYNKNPQALTGCFSESSLLMLLMSCIEKKKADEALQCVMVMNTMGHVINKEVQEKMNKELELSASQKYYLESLNI
;
A
#
# COMPACT_ATOMS: atom_id res chain seq x y z
N MET A 1 -59.32 14.50 13.58
CA MET A 1 -58.92 15.56 14.51
C MET A 1 -58.50 14.91 15.81
N ALA A 2 -57.44 15.24 16.50
CA ALA A 2 -56.11 15.74 16.17
C ALA A 2 -55.38 15.70 17.53
N LEU A 3 -54.15 15.19 17.52
CA LEU A 3 -53.07 15.47 18.45
C LEU A 3 -53.30 15.16 19.94
N SER A 4 -52.72 14.05 20.41
CA SER A 4 -52.16 13.98 21.76
C SER A 4 -51.05 12.92 21.84
N THR A 5 -50.00 13.25 22.61
CA THR A 5 -48.98 12.37 23.22
C THR A 5 -47.89 11.72 22.35
N THR A 6 -46.76 12.41 22.17
CA THR A 6 -45.40 11.80 22.08
C THR A 6 -44.30 12.85 22.34
N ALA A 7 -44.07 13.25 23.59
CA ALA A 7 -42.89 14.03 23.97
C ALA A 7 -42.44 13.81 25.41
N THR A 8 -42.60 12.61 25.97
CA THR A 8 -42.06 12.23 27.28
C THR A 8 -41.96 10.71 27.39
N ALA A 9 -40.85 10.11 26.93
CA ALA A 9 -40.27 8.83 27.41
C ALA A 9 -39.36 8.21 26.34
N LYS A 10 -38.04 8.40 26.50
CA LYS A 10 -36.98 7.37 26.39
C LYS A 10 -35.60 8.04 26.37
N CYS A 11 -35.30 8.71 27.49
CA CYS A 11 -33.94 9.09 27.90
C CYS A 11 -33.56 8.31 29.18
N ARG A 12 -33.90 7.02 29.22
CA ARG A 12 -33.52 6.10 30.31
C ARG A 12 -33.12 4.76 29.68
N ILE A 13 -31.98 4.25 30.16
CA ILE A 13 -31.36 2.94 29.87
C ILE A 13 -30.30 2.96 28.74
N VAL A 14 -29.21 3.73 28.95
CA VAL A 14 -27.86 3.43 28.43
C VAL A 14 -26.78 3.46 29.54
N MET A 15 -27.16 3.64 30.81
CA MET A 15 -26.25 3.50 31.96
C MET A 15 -26.67 2.36 32.90
N ALA A 16 -26.66 1.13 32.38
CA ALA A 16 -26.91 -0.05 33.20
C ALA A 16 -26.29 -1.34 32.63
N TYR A 17 -25.03 -1.34 32.19
CA TYR A 17 -24.25 -2.58 32.01
C TYR A 17 -22.74 -2.37 32.15
N ARG A 18 -22.33 -1.46 33.05
CA ARG A 18 -20.90 -1.23 33.40
C ARG A 18 -20.60 -1.42 34.89
N SER A 19 -21.34 -2.29 35.58
CA SER A 19 -21.16 -2.52 37.03
C SER A 19 -21.45 -3.94 37.48
N ARG A 20 -20.97 -4.95 36.73
CA ARG A 20 -21.05 -6.37 37.15
C ARG A 20 -19.70 -7.11 37.22
N LEU A 21 -18.57 -6.41 37.05
CA LEU A 21 -17.22 -6.96 37.15
C LEU A 21 -16.34 -6.36 38.27
N GLU A 22 -16.80 -5.31 38.97
CA GLU A 22 -16.06 -4.71 40.10
C GLU A 22 -16.48 -5.24 41.49
N ARG A 23 -17.37 -6.24 41.56
CA ARG A 23 -17.83 -6.84 42.82
C ARG A 23 -17.30 -8.25 43.11
N LEU A 24 -16.24 -8.67 42.43
CA LEU A 24 -15.61 -9.99 42.60
C LEU A 24 -14.11 -9.97 42.98
N LEU A 25 -13.52 -8.81 43.29
CA LEU A 25 -12.11 -8.70 43.70
C LEU A 25 -11.90 -7.86 44.96
N LEU A 26 -12.63 -8.19 46.03
CA LEU A 26 -12.34 -7.69 47.39
C LEU A 26 -12.75 -8.73 48.42
N PHE A 27 -12.12 -9.91 48.35
CA PHE A 27 -12.15 -10.90 49.42
C PHE A 27 -10.83 -11.67 49.45
N LYS A 28 -9.76 -10.99 49.92
CA LYS A 28 -8.54 -11.57 50.53
C LYS A 28 -7.51 -10.45 50.75
N ALA A 29 -7.45 -9.93 51.98
CA ALA A 29 -6.24 -9.39 52.61
C ALA A 29 -6.59 -8.90 54.01
N THR A 30 -6.77 -9.85 54.92
CA THR A 30 -6.57 -9.61 56.36
C THR A 30 -5.07 -9.64 56.65
N ASN A 31 -4.69 -8.80 57.63
CA ASN A 31 -3.47 -8.80 58.44
C ASN A 31 -2.33 -7.87 58.03
N TYR A 32 -1.78 -7.24 59.09
CA TYR A 32 -0.59 -6.40 59.21
C TYR A 32 -0.76 -4.90 58.95
N CYS A 33 -1.16 -4.15 59.99
CA CYS A 33 -0.28 -3.16 60.62
C CYS A 33 -1.05 -2.36 61.69
N SER A 34 -1.22 -2.95 62.88
CA SER A 34 -1.57 -2.24 64.10
C SER A 34 -0.41 -2.34 65.07
N LEU A 35 0.61 -1.51 64.90
CA LEU A 35 1.69 -1.27 65.87
C LEU A 35 2.51 -0.06 65.42
N LEU A 36 2.55 0.97 66.27
CA LEU A 36 3.44 2.17 66.29
C LEU A 36 2.67 3.50 66.45
N LYS A 37 2.02 3.66 67.60
CA LYS A 37 1.83 4.97 68.23
C LYS A 37 2.20 4.84 69.70
N GLN A 38 3.45 5.17 70.06
CA GLN A 38 3.82 5.73 71.37
C GLN A 38 5.32 6.04 71.43
N ARG A 39 5.64 7.14 72.14
CA ARG A 39 6.96 7.73 72.50
C ARG A 39 7.49 8.70 71.42
N CYS A 40 7.86 9.96 71.69
CA CYS A 40 8.37 10.59 72.90
C CYS A 40 7.83 12.02 73.10
N SER A 41 7.64 12.41 74.36
CA SER A 41 7.59 13.77 74.88
C SER A 41 8.97 14.21 75.40
N LEU A 42 9.12 15.51 75.68
CA LEU A 42 10.26 16.27 76.26
C LEU A 42 11.16 16.91 75.18
N THR A 43 11.35 18.23 75.10
CA THR A 43 11.57 19.22 76.17
C THR A 43 11.09 20.62 75.75
N SER A 44 10.63 21.39 76.74
CA SER A 44 10.31 22.81 76.66
C SER A 44 11.57 23.65 76.86
N SER A 45 11.77 24.70 76.05
CA SER A 45 12.36 25.94 76.55
C SER A 45 11.79 27.14 75.78
N THR A 46 11.33 28.08 76.59
CA THR A 46 10.60 29.29 76.26
C THR A 46 11.55 30.41 75.82
N HIS A 47 11.27 31.04 74.68
CA HIS A 47 11.57 32.46 74.51
C HIS A 47 10.26 33.21 74.28
N LEU A 48 9.81 33.88 75.34
CA LEU A 48 8.78 34.91 75.30
C LEU A 48 9.36 36.13 74.56
N LEU A 49 8.85 36.38 73.35
CA LEU A 49 8.85 37.70 72.73
C LEU A 49 7.38 38.09 72.54
N THR A 50 6.84 38.76 73.55
CA THR A 50 5.60 39.52 73.42
C THR A 50 5.90 40.79 72.66
N THR A 51 5.65 40.80 71.36
CA THR A 51 5.43 42.03 70.59
C THR A 51 4.32 41.80 69.57
N GLU A 52 3.21 42.46 69.86
CA GLU A 52 2.13 42.85 68.94
C GLU A 52 1.28 41.75 68.31
N LYS A 53 -0.01 41.75 68.68
CA LYS A 53 -1.10 41.08 67.97
C LYS A 53 -1.13 41.59 66.52
N GLN A 54 -0.37 40.96 65.64
CA GLN A 54 -0.70 40.98 64.21
C GLN A 54 -1.97 40.14 64.04
N ILE A 55 -3.02 40.82 63.59
CA ILE A 55 -4.26 40.24 63.07
C ILE A 55 -3.90 38.94 62.32
N PRO A 56 -4.56 37.79 62.57
CA PRO A 56 -4.28 36.60 61.79
C PRO A 56 -4.55 36.97 60.34
N LYS A 57 -3.49 37.12 59.53
CA LYS A 57 -3.61 37.26 58.08
C LYS A 57 -4.51 36.10 57.68
N LYS A 58 -5.69 36.43 57.14
CA LYS A 58 -6.59 35.46 56.50
C LYS A 58 -5.67 34.59 55.65
N ILE A 59 -5.52 33.33 56.01
CA ILE A 59 -4.75 32.39 55.20
C ILE A 59 -5.49 32.39 53.86
N GLU A 60 -4.87 32.99 52.84
CA GLU A 60 -5.43 32.97 51.50
C GLU A 60 -5.70 31.51 51.15
N GLU A 61 -6.93 31.22 50.75
CA GLU A 61 -7.35 29.87 50.45
C GLU A 61 -6.45 29.32 49.33
N ILE A 62 -5.64 28.31 49.65
CA ILE A 62 -4.74 27.70 48.67
C ILE A 62 -5.61 26.93 47.67
N ILE A 63 -5.82 27.52 46.49
CA ILE A 63 -6.54 26.87 45.39
C ILE A 63 -5.60 25.83 44.76
N ILE A 64 -5.74 24.57 45.17
CA ILE A 64 -4.98 23.47 44.59
C ILE A 64 -5.54 23.18 43.17
N PRO A 65 -4.71 23.23 42.11
CA PRO A 65 -5.17 22.94 40.76
C PRO A 65 -5.57 21.48 40.61
N LYS A 66 -6.57 21.21 39.75
CA LYS A 66 -7.00 19.85 39.45
C LYS A 66 -5.89 19.09 38.71
N ARG A 67 -5.58 17.87 39.16
CA ARG A 67 -4.64 16.97 38.48
C ARG A 67 -5.16 16.62 37.08
N ILE A 68 -4.36 16.93 36.06
CA ILE A 68 -4.60 16.48 34.69
C ILE A 68 -4.17 15.01 34.58
N LYS A 69 -5.10 14.12 34.23
CA LYS A 69 -4.79 12.72 33.95
C LYS A 69 -4.28 12.60 32.52
N ARG A 70 -3.11 11.97 32.35
CA ARG A 70 -2.52 11.66 31.04
C ARG A 70 -2.36 10.14 30.93
N GLY A 71 -2.60 9.61 29.75
CA GLY A 71 -2.29 8.23 29.38
C GLY A 71 -0.78 7.99 29.27
N PRO A 72 -0.35 6.72 29.19
CA PRO A 72 1.07 6.36 29.17
C PRO A 72 1.80 6.82 27.89
N THR A 73 1.08 7.15 26.81
CA THR A 73 1.65 7.55 25.52
C THR A 73 1.34 8.97 25.11
N ASP A 74 0.63 9.76 25.94
CA ASP A 74 0.15 11.09 25.55
C ASP A 74 1.30 12.08 25.31
N ILE A 75 2.38 11.98 26.10
CA ILE A 75 3.58 12.81 25.91
C ILE A 75 4.26 12.46 24.58
N LEU A 76 4.36 11.17 24.24
CA LEU A 76 4.94 10.73 22.96
C LEU A 76 4.11 11.22 21.78
N LYS A 77 2.77 11.18 21.88
CA LYS A 77 1.88 11.74 20.85
C LYS A 77 2.08 13.25 20.70
N ALA A 78 2.16 13.98 21.81
CA ALA A 78 2.40 15.42 21.78
C ALA A 78 3.75 15.75 21.11
N LEU A 79 4.83 15.05 21.46
CA LEU A 79 6.14 15.21 20.82
C LEU A 79 6.07 14.88 19.32
N SER A 80 5.42 13.77 18.94
CA SER A 80 5.26 13.41 17.53
C SER A 80 4.46 14.44 16.72
N SER A 81 3.53 15.18 17.36
CA SER A 81 2.78 16.24 16.69
C SER A 81 3.55 17.55 16.52
N THR A 82 4.71 17.69 17.17
CA THR A 82 5.58 18.87 17.05
C THR A 82 6.66 18.73 15.99
N VAL A 83 6.75 17.57 15.34
CA VAL A 83 7.73 17.29 14.29
C VAL A 83 7.02 17.01 12.97
N GLU A 84 7.56 17.54 11.88
CA GLU A 84 7.08 17.25 10.53
C GLU A 84 7.80 16.03 9.93
N LYS A 85 7.28 15.53 8.81
CA LYS A 85 7.92 14.43 8.09
C LYS A 85 9.25 14.91 7.51
N ASP A 86 10.31 14.15 7.77
CA ASP A 86 11.57 14.30 7.05
C ASP A 86 11.44 13.64 5.67
N TYR A 87 11.51 14.46 4.62
CA TYR A 87 11.43 13.99 3.24
C TYR A 87 12.80 13.59 2.66
N THR A 88 13.89 13.95 3.33
CA THR A 88 15.26 13.66 2.89
C THR A 88 15.79 12.34 3.45
N ALA A 89 15.23 11.88 4.57
CA ALA A 89 15.58 10.62 5.20
C ALA A 89 14.80 9.42 4.64
N PRO A 90 15.40 8.21 4.65
CA PRO A 90 14.64 6.99 4.40
C PRO A 90 13.57 6.79 5.48
N ARG A 91 12.60 5.90 5.22
CA ARG A 91 11.64 5.50 6.26
C ARG A 91 12.38 4.94 7.47
N TYR A 92 11.91 5.28 8.67
CA TYR A 92 12.54 4.92 9.96
C TYR A 92 12.90 3.44 10.15
N TRP A 93 12.20 2.51 9.47
CA TRP A 93 12.52 1.08 9.57
C TRP A 93 13.73 0.64 8.72
N PHE A 94 14.29 1.54 7.91
CA PHE A 94 15.56 1.30 7.21
C PHE A 94 16.71 1.84 8.04
N ILE A 95 17.87 1.21 7.89
CA ILE A 95 19.10 1.65 8.56
C ILE A 95 19.59 2.90 7.84
N ASP A 96 19.76 3.99 8.60
CA ASP A 96 20.28 5.27 8.10
C ASP A 96 21.81 5.20 7.95
N ASP A 97 22.24 4.43 6.96
CA ASP A 97 23.63 4.25 6.55
C ASP A 97 23.69 4.25 5.02
N PRO A 98 24.53 5.08 4.37
CA PRO A 98 24.55 5.21 2.91
C PRO A 98 24.72 3.89 2.14
N TYR A 99 25.36 2.88 2.73
CA TYR A 99 25.53 1.56 2.12
C TYR A 99 24.30 0.67 2.30
N LEU A 100 23.56 0.83 3.40
CA LEU A 100 22.40 0.00 3.74
C LEU A 100 21.05 0.61 3.35
N ILE A 101 21.01 1.87 2.96
CA ILE A 101 19.79 2.54 2.47
C ILE A 101 19.37 1.89 1.15
N PRO A 102 18.21 1.22 1.10
CA PRO A 102 17.76 0.61 -0.14
C PRO A 102 17.23 1.68 -1.10
N THR A 103 17.75 1.70 -2.32
CA THR A 103 17.41 2.73 -3.30
C THR A 103 16.20 2.29 -4.12
N SER A 104 16.25 1.10 -4.72
CA SER A 104 15.19 0.59 -5.58
C SER A 104 14.03 -0.05 -4.80
N SER A 105 12.83 -0.05 -5.37
CA SER A 105 11.64 -0.68 -4.76
C SER A 105 11.84 -2.17 -4.46
N GLN A 106 12.63 -2.86 -5.30
CA GLN A 106 12.97 -4.26 -5.11
C GLN A 106 13.90 -4.45 -3.90
N GLN A 107 14.95 -3.63 -3.76
CA GLN A 107 15.83 -3.65 -2.60
C GLN A 107 15.05 -3.33 -1.32
N LYS A 108 14.21 -2.29 -1.33
CA LYS A 108 13.36 -1.89 -0.19
C LYS A 108 12.52 -3.08 0.30
N ARG A 109 11.87 -3.79 -0.63
CA ARG A 109 11.12 -5.02 -0.34
C ARG A 109 12.03 -6.12 0.20
N ALA A 110 13.17 -6.38 -0.43
CA ALA A 110 14.09 -7.45 -0.04
C ALA A 110 14.62 -7.26 1.38
N CYS A 111 15.00 -6.04 1.76
CA CYS A 111 15.47 -5.69 3.10
C CYS A 111 14.39 -5.98 4.16
N VAL A 112 13.16 -5.51 3.93
CA VAL A 112 12.03 -5.75 4.85
C VAL A 112 11.72 -7.24 5.00
N LEU A 113 11.72 -7.99 3.90
CA LEU A 113 11.48 -9.43 3.94
C LEU A 113 12.62 -10.20 4.63
N ALA A 114 13.87 -9.77 4.45
CA ALA A 114 15.02 -10.36 5.13
C ALA A 114 14.95 -10.13 6.65
N GLU A 115 14.62 -8.91 7.08
CA GLU A 115 14.42 -8.60 8.51
C GLU A 115 13.28 -9.42 9.12
N ALA A 116 12.15 -9.50 8.41
CA ALA A 116 11.01 -10.28 8.85
C ALA A 116 11.31 -11.78 8.93
N SER A 117 12.05 -12.31 7.96
CA SER A 117 12.56 -13.68 7.98
C SER A 117 13.43 -13.92 9.22
N GLY A 118 14.37 -13.02 9.52
CA GLY A 118 15.20 -13.08 10.73
C GLY A 118 14.37 -13.08 12.02
N LYS A 119 13.35 -12.21 12.11
CA LYS A 119 12.39 -12.19 13.24
C LYS A 119 11.63 -13.51 13.38
N LYS A 120 11.18 -14.10 12.27
CA LYS A 120 10.50 -15.41 12.25
C LYS A 120 11.44 -16.54 12.67
N THR A 121 12.69 -16.54 12.19
CA THR A 121 13.72 -17.50 12.60
C THR A 121 14.02 -17.40 14.10
N ALA A 122 14.13 -16.18 14.64
CA ALA A 122 14.33 -15.97 16.08
C ALA A 122 13.16 -16.51 16.90
N ARG A 123 11.91 -16.25 16.50
CA ARG A 123 10.72 -16.81 17.15
C ARG A 123 10.70 -18.34 17.08
N TYR A 124 11.02 -18.91 15.92
CA TYR A 124 11.14 -20.35 15.76
C TYR A 124 12.19 -20.95 16.71
N MET A 125 13.35 -20.31 16.85
CA MET A 125 14.39 -20.76 17.80
C MET A 125 13.93 -20.65 19.26
N MET A 126 13.19 -19.59 19.61
CA MET A 126 12.57 -19.45 20.95
C MET A 126 11.58 -20.57 21.24
N GLN A 127 10.73 -20.93 20.28
CA GLN A 127 9.77 -22.02 20.39
C GLN A 127 10.45 -23.40 20.44
N LYS A 128 11.53 -23.58 19.67
CA LYS A 128 12.29 -24.84 19.62
C LYS A 128 13.09 -25.11 20.89
N PHE A 129 13.60 -24.05 21.54
CA PHE A 129 14.40 -24.16 22.76
C PHE A 129 13.88 -23.26 23.90
N PRO A 130 12.65 -23.44 24.40
CA PRO A 130 12.05 -22.54 25.40
C PRO A 130 12.86 -22.46 26.71
N GLN A 131 13.54 -23.55 27.07
CA GLN A 131 14.38 -23.66 28.28
C GLN A 131 15.47 -22.59 28.34
N ASN A 132 15.98 -22.15 27.18
CA ASN A 132 17.03 -21.14 27.09
C ASN A 132 16.52 -19.72 27.38
N PHE A 133 15.20 -19.52 27.39
CA PHE A 133 14.54 -18.21 27.54
C PHE A 133 13.72 -18.09 28.83
N VAL A 134 13.92 -19.01 29.79
CA VAL A 134 13.18 -19.04 31.07
C VAL A 134 13.56 -17.86 31.98
N HIS A 135 14.81 -17.38 31.89
CA HIS A 135 15.26 -16.25 32.71
C HIS A 135 14.74 -14.93 32.14
N ASN A 136 13.74 -14.33 32.81
CA ASN A 136 13.19 -13.02 32.45
C ASN A 136 13.37 -12.01 33.61
N PRO A 137 14.35 -11.09 33.53
CA PRO A 137 14.59 -10.10 34.58
C PRO A 137 13.62 -8.90 34.55
N ALA A 138 12.72 -8.80 33.56
CA ALA A 138 11.86 -7.64 33.39
C ALA A 138 10.76 -7.56 34.47
N ILE A 139 10.62 -6.39 35.09
CA ILE A 139 9.55 -6.09 36.05
C ILE A 139 8.82 -4.82 35.55
N PRO A 140 7.55 -4.93 35.10
CA PRO A 140 6.73 -6.14 35.01
C PRO A 140 7.19 -7.08 33.89
N ASN A 141 6.87 -8.37 34.03
CA ASN A 141 7.03 -9.35 32.95
C ASN A 141 6.28 -8.86 31.70
N VAL A 142 6.94 -8.96 30.54
CA VAL A 142 6.38 -8.61 29.23
C VAL A 142 6.02 -9.92 28.51
N PRO A 143 4.73 -10.31 28.45
CA PRO A 143 4.32 -11.60 27.90
C PRO A 143 4.79 -11.85 26.47
N GLY A 144 4.89 -10.80 25.65
CA GLY A 144 5.30 -10.90 24.24
C GLY A 144 6.75 -11.33 24.00
N PHE A 145 7.59 -11.38 25.04
CA PHE A 145 8.98 -11.91 24.96
C PHE A 145 9.13 -13.29 25.60
N ASN A 146 8.06 -13.86 26.14
CA ASN A 146 8.09 -15.22 26.66
C ASN A 146 7.95 -16.21 25.49
N PRO A 147 8.57 -17.39 25.55
CA PRO A 147 8.38 -18.41 24.52
C PRO A 147 6.92 -18.88 24.53
N ASP A 148 6.27 -18.87 23.37
CA ASP A 148 4.99 -19.55 23.17
C ASP A 148 5.25 -21.05 23.29
N LEU A 149 4.89 -21.64 24.43
CA LEU A 149 4.93 -23.09 24.61
C LEU A 149 3.84 -23.70 23.72
N GLU A 150 4.15 -23.95 22.45
CA GLU A 150 3.28 -24.76 21.61
C GLU A 150 3.12 -26.12 22.28
N VAL A 151 1.92 -26.38 22.79
CA VAL A 151 1.54 -27.73 23.21
C VAL A 151 1.67 -28.61 21.97
N ASP A 152 2.49 -29.67 22.05
CA ASP A 152 2.58 -30.67 21.00
C ASP A 152 1.26 -31.46 20.97
N ILE A 153 0.28 -30.89 20.27
CA ILE A 153 -1.09 -31.39 20.19
C ILE A 153 -1.13 -32.79 19.56
N SER A 154 -0.12 -33.16 18.77
CA SER A 154 -0.02 -34.51 18.17
C SER A 154 0.06 -35.63 19.21
N LYS A 155 0.52 -35.33 20.43
CA LYS A 155 0.62 -36.26 21.55
C LYS A 155 -0.47 -36.06 22.60
N ALA A 156 -1.32 -35.05 22.43
CA ALA A 156 -2.39 -34.78 23.37
C ALA A 156 -3.53 -35.81 23.19
N PRO A 157 -4.24 -36.19 24.27
CA PRO A 157 -5.35 -37.13 24.16
C PRO A 157 -6.51 -36.51 23.35
N ASN A 158 -7.27 -37.35 22.64
CA ASN A 158 -8.44 -36.95 21.84
C ASN A 158 -9.62 -36.56 22.76
N THR A 159 -9.50 -35.42 23.43
CA THR A 159 -10.51 -34.92 24.39
C THR A 159 -11.05 -33.56 23.95
N GLU A 160 -12.23 -33.21 24.46
CA GLU A 160 -12.86 -31.91 24.21
C GLU A 160 -11.96 -30.74 24.63
N SER A 161 -11.22 -30.88 25.74
CA SER A 161 -10.25 -29.87 26.18
C SER A 161 -9.12 -29.65 25.16
N THR A 162 -8.67 -30.70 24.49
CA THR A 162 -7.64 -30.62 23.45
C THR A 162 -8.19 -29.88 22.23
N LEU A 163 -9.44 -30.18 21.83
CA LEU A 163 -10.11 -29.48 20.73
C LEU A 163 -10.27 -27.98 21.02
N LEU A 164 -10.73 -27.61 22.22
CA LEU A 164 -10.84 -26.20 22.66
C LEU A 164 -9.47 -25.49 22.66
N THR A 165 -8.41 -26.21 23.04
CA THR A 165 -7.04 -25.68 22.97
C THR A 165 -6.65 -25.38 21.52
N CYS A 166 -6.97 -26.28 20.57
CA CYS A 166 -6.70 -26.05 19.15
C CYS A 166 -7.50 -24.85 18.60
N ILE A 167 -8.77 -24.72 19.00
CA ILE A 167 -9.64 -23.61 18.60
C ILE A 167 -9.08 -22.27 19.09
N SER A 168 -8.71 -22.19 20.37
CA SER A 168 -8.16 -20.96 20.96
C SER A 168 -6.85 -20.52 20.31
N HIS A 169 -5.99 -21.47 19.89
CA HIS A 169 -4.75 -21.20 19.17
C HIS A 169 -4.92 -21.13 17.65
N ARG A 170 -6.15 -21.29 17.14
CA ARG A 170 -6.49 -21.26 15.69
C ARG A 170 -5.71 -22.29 14.86
N LYS A 171 -5.41 -23.46 15.42
CA LYS A 171 -4.80 -24.60 14.71
C LYS A 171 -5.91 -25.42 14.05
N VAL A 172 -6.32 -25.01 12.85
CA VAL A 172 -7.50 -25.51 12.14
C VAL A 172 -7.29 -26.95 11.68
N LYS A 173 -6.14 -27.28 11.10
CA LYS A 173 -5.85 -28.65 10.62
C LYS A 173 -5.80 -29.66 11.76
N ASP A 174 -5.13 -29.30 12.86
CA ASP A 174 -5.06 -30.14 14.04
C ASP A 174 -6.44 -30.32 14.68
N ALA A 175 -7.24 -29.25 14.76
CA ALA A 175 -8.62 -29.31 15.25
C ALA A 175 -9.50 -30.25 14.40
N ILE A 176 -9.34 -30.22 13.06
CA ILE A 176 -10.06 -31.14 12.14
C ILE A 176 -9.66 -32.60 12.41
N ASN A 177 -8.37 -32.88 12.58
CA ASN A 177 -7.90 -34.23 12.85
C ASN A 177 -8.41 -34.76 14.20
N ILE A 178 -8.34 -33.94 15.25
CA ILE A 178 -8.86 -34.29 16.58
C ILE A 178 -10.36 -34.53 16.53
N PHE A 179 -11.13 -33.65 15.87
CA PHE A 179 -12.57 -33.82 15.74
C PHE A 179 -12.94 -35.13 15.03
N LYS A 180 -12.23 -35.49 13.95
CA LYS A 180 -12.43 -36.77 13.24
C LYS A 180 -12.13 -37.97 14.13
N ASN A 181 -11.03 -37.92 14.90
CA ASN A 181 -10.66 -39.00 15.81
C ASN A 181 -11.67 -39.15 16.96
N MET A 182 -12.09 -38.04 17.57
CA MET A 182 -13.11 -38.01 18.62
C MET A 182 -14.45 -38.58 18.13
N SER A 183 -14.83 -38.25 16.89
CA SER A 183 -16.04 -38.78 16.25
C SER A 183 -15.95 -40.29 16.01
N ALA A 184 -14.78 -40.80 15.61
CA ALA A 184 -14.54 -42.23 15.43
C ALA A 184 -14.54 -43.02 16.75
N GLU A 185 -14.06 -42.40 17.83
CA GLU A 185 -14.06 -42.95 19.19
C GLU A 185 -15.43 -42.85 19.89
N GLY A 186 -16.40 -42.14 19.30
CA GLY A 186 -17.73 -41.94 19.88
C GLY A 186 -17.76 -41.01 21.10
N VAL A 187 -16.77 -40.12 21.22
CA VAL A 187 -16.69 -39.15 22.32
C VAL A 187 -17.76 -38.08 22.13
N LYS A 188 -18.62 -37.86 23.13
CA LYS A 188 -19.62 -36.79 23.09
C LYS A 188 -18.96 -35.42 23.21
N ILE A 189 -19.25 -34.54 22.26
CA ILE A 189 -18.78 -33.15 22.21
C ILE A 189 -19.93 -32.24 22.62
N SER A 190 -19.68 -31.22 23.44
CA SER A 190 -20.72 -30.27 23.79
C SER A 190 -21.15 -29.41 22.59
N ALA A 191 -22.41 -28.99 22.57
CA ALA A 191 -22.94 -28.13 21.51
C ALA A 191 -22.17 -26.80 21.37
N ASP A 192 -21.65 -26.25 22.47
CA ASP A 192 -20.86 -25.01 22.46
C ASP A 192 -19.51 -25.22 21.78
N THR A 193 -18.79 -26.30 22.12
CA THR A 193 -17.52 -26.64 21.46
C THR A 193 -17.70 -26.90 19.97
N SER A 194 -18.76 -27.62 19.58
CA SER A 194 -19.08 -27.86 18.17
C SER A 194 -19.41 -26.57 17.42
N GLN A 195 -20.10 -25.61 18.05
CA GLN A 195 -20.33 -24.29 17.47
C GLN A 195 -19.04 -23.48 17.30
N GLN A 196 -18.17 -23.44 18.31
CA GLN A 196 -16.88 -22.75 18.23
C GLN A 196 -15.98 -23.38 17.15
N PHE A 197 -16.01 -24.70 17.02
CA PHE A 197 -15.30 -25.41 15.97
C PHE A 197 -15.87 -25.08 14.57
N LEU A 198 -17.20 -25.06 14.43
CA LEU A 198 -17.87 -24.66 13.20
C LEU A 198 -17.51 -23.21 12.80
N ASP A 199 -17.49 -22.28 13.75
CA ASP A 199 -17.09 -20.89 13.52
C ASP A 199 -15.65 -20.82 12.99
N LEU A 200 -14.72 -21.56 13.61
CA LEU A 200 -13.32 -21.60 13.20
C LEU A 200 -13.15 -22.09 11.75
N ILE A 201 -13.73 -23.23 11.41
CA ILE A 201 -13.59 -23.82 10.07
C ILE A 201 -14.31 -22.99 9.00
N CYS A 202 -15.45 -22.37 9.32
CA CYS A 202 -16.17 -21.49 8.40
C CYS A 202 -15.42 -20.17 8.15
N VAL A 203 -14.72 -19.62 9.16
CA VAL A 203 -13.93 -18.39 9.00
C VAL A 203 -12.68 -18.62 8.16
N TYR A 204 -12.01 -19.76 8.34
CA TYR A 204 -10.73 -20.06 7.70
C TYR A 204 -10.80 -21.03 6.52
N ASN A 205 -11.99 -21.49 6.13
CA ASN A 205 -12.19 -22.43 5.01
C ASN A 205 -11.36 -23.71 5.15
N CYS A 206 -11.36 -24.28 6.37
CA CYS A 206 -10.61 -25.49 6.72
C CYS A 206 -9.08 -25.41 6.50
N GLU A 207 -8.51 -24.20 6.52
CA GLU A 207 -7.06 -23.97 6.45
C GLU A 207 -6.56 -23.25 7.71
N ASP A 208 -5.28 -23.41 8.02
CA ASP A 208 -4.68 -22.64 9.12
C ASP A 208 -4.58 -21.16 8.74
N PRO A 209 -4.70 -20.23 9.71
CA PRO A 209 -4.47 -18.81 9.46
C PRO A 209 -3.09 -18.61 8.83
N SER A 210 -3.02 -17.70 7.85
CA SER A 210 -1.74 -17.22 7.34
C SER A 210 -0.87 -16.69 8.48
N ALA A 211 0.44 -16.90 8.41
CA ALA A 211 1.39 -16.38 9.39
C ALA A 211 1.13 -14.88 9.67
N ILE A 212 1.15 -14.51 10.95
CA ILE A 212 1.01 -13.10 11.35
C ILE A 212 2.19 -12.33 10.77
N LEU A 213 1.89 -11.37 9.92
CA LEU A 213 2.89 -10.50 9.31
C LEU A 213 3.17 -9.31 10.23
N ILE A 214 4.43 -8.87 10.25
CA ILE A 214 4.76 -7.59 10.89
C ILE A 214 4.23 -6.43 10.04
N ALA A 215 4.16 -5.22 10.60
CA ALA A 215 3.57 -4.06 9.93
C ALA A 215 4.26 -3.75 8.58
N GLU A 216 5.58 -3.94 8.54
CA GLU A 216 6.44 -3.72 7.38
C GLU A 216 6.19 -4.78 6.30
N GLU A 217 5.98 -6.04 6.67
CA GLU A 217 5.56 -7.09 5.74
C GLU A 217 4.16 -6.84 5.19
N HIS A 218 3.25 -6.35 6.04
CA HIS A 218 1.91 -5.95 5.62
C HIS A 218 1.95 -4.85 4.56
N TYR A 219 2.88 -3.90 4.69
CA TYR A 219 3.08 -2.83 3.71
C TYR A 219 3.49 -3.38 2.33
N TYR A 220 4.21 -4.51 2.26
CA TYR A 220 4.55 -5.20 1.00
C TYR A 220 3.68 -6.43 0.70
N TYR A 221 2.57 -6.63 1.42
CA TYR A 221 1.79 -7.87 1.38
C TYR A 221 1.30 -8.24 -0.02
N ARG A 222 0.82 -7.25 -0.77
CA ARG A 222 0.37 -7.47 -2.15
C ARG A 222 1.50 -8.02 -3.00
N ASP A 223 2.72 -7.53 -2.86
CA ASP A 223 3.85 -7.99 -3.67
C ASP A 223 4.30 -9.41 -3.26
N ILE A 224 4.13 -9.75 -1.98
CA ILE A 224 4.37 -11.10 -1.45
C ILE A 224 3.35 -12.09 -2.05
N VAL A 225 2.06 -11.77 -2.02
CA VAL A 225 0.98 -12.68 -2.46
C VAL A 225 0.76 -12.63 -3.98
N GLY A 226 0.96 -11.47 -4.59
CA GLY A 226 0.78 -11.21 -6.03
C GLY A 226 1.80 -11.95 -6.89
N SER A 227 3.02 -12.16 -6.40
CA SER A 227 4.02 -13.03 -7.07
C SER A 227 3.60 -14.50 -7.10
N SER A 228 2.77 -14.96 -6.16
CA SER A 228 2.22 -16.33 -6.13
C SER A 228 0.89 -16.47 -6.89
N ASN A 229 0.20 -15.37 -7.20
CA ASN A 229 -1.13 -15.35 -7.81
C ASN A 229 -1.11 -15.06 -9.33
N LYS A 230 -0.24 -15.73 -10.09
CA LYS A 230 -0.38 -15.77 -11.57
C LYS A 230 -1.68 -16.48 -12.01
N ASN A 231 -2.32 -17.23 -11.11
CA ASN A 231 -3.69 -17.72 -11.27
C ASN A 231 -4.57 -17.15 -10.15
N SER A 232 -5.36 -16.12 -10.45
CA SER A 232 -6.48 -15.67 -9.63
C SER A 232 -7.59 -16.74 -9.59
N ASN A 233 -7.30 -17.91 -9.02
CA ASN A 233 -8.35 -18.76 -8.50
C ASN A 233 -8.83 -18.07 -7.22
N ARG A 234 -9.95 -17.34 -7.33
CA ARG A 234 -10.65 -16.82 -6.15
C ARG A 234 -10.81 -18.00 -5.19
N ILE A 235 -10.36 -17.86 -3.94
CA ILE A 235 -10.48 -18.93 -2.94
C ILE A 235 -11.98 -19.21 -2.79
N THR A 236 -12.42 -20.36 -3.31
CA THR A 236 -13.80 -20.83 -3.21
C THR A 236 -13.97 -21.69 -1.96
N TRP A 237 -15.21 -21.81 -1.49
CA TRP A 237 -15.56 -22.71 -0.39
C TRP A 237 -15.05 -24.12 -0.68
N LYS A 238 -14.33 -24.71 0.28
CA LYS A 238 -13.83 -26.07 0.14
C LYS A 238 -14.97 -27.06 0.35
N ASN A 239 -15.19 -27.92 -0.63
CA ASN A 239 -16.17 -29.01 -0.52
C ASN A 239 -15.57 -30.24 0.20
N ASP A 240 -14.65 -30.04 1.15
CA ASP A 240 -14.06 -31.14 1.95
C ASP A 240 -15.08 -31.75 2.93
N ASN A 241 -16.34 -31.29 2.88
CA ASN A 241 -17.49 -31.69 3.69
C ASN A 241 -17.30 -31.57 5.21
N VAL A 242 -16.17 -31.10 5.72
CA VAL A 242 -15.92 -31.01 7.17
C VAL A 242 -16.92 -30.06 7.83
N ALA A 243 -17.11 -28.86 7.26
CA ALA A 243 -18.04 -27.88 7.82
C ALA A 243 -19.48 -28.36 7.77
N GLU A 244 -19.88 -29.01 6.67
CA GLU A 244 -21.17 -29.65 6.52
C GLU A 244 -21.36 -30.81 7.51
N CYS A 245 -20.37 -31.68 7.68
CA CYS A 245 -20.41 -32.80 8.64
C CYS A 245 -20.57 -32.30 10.08
N VAL A 246 -19.82 -31.27 10.48
CA VAL A 246 -19.96 -30.67 11.81
C VAL A 246 -21.37 -30.12 11.99
N PHE A 247 -21.88 -29.40 10.99
CA PHE A 247 -23.23 -28.83 11.03
C PHE A 247 -24.32 -29.89 11.12
N GLU A 248 -24.22 -30.99 10.34
CA GLU A 248 -25.17 -32.10 10.39
C GLU A 248 -25.06 -32.93 11.68
N SER A 249 -23.89 -32.92 12.34
CA SER A 249 -23.69 -33.60 13.63
C SER A 249 -24.28 -32.84 14.83
N LEU A 250 -24.72 -31.60 14.64
CA LEU A 250 -25.35 -30.81 15.73
C LEU A 250 -26.73 -31.38 16.05
N GLU A 251 -26.98 -31.67 17.35
CA GLU A 251 -28.29 -32.15 17.83
C GLU A 251 -29.41 -31.13 17.55
N GLU A 252 -29.11 -29.84 17.67
CA GLU A 252 -30.01 -28.73 17.34
C GLU A 252 -29.29 -27.74 16.42
N LYS A 253 -29.85 -27.51 15.21
CA LYS A 253 -29.31 -26.55 14.24
C LYS A 253 -29.67 -25.13 14.66
N THR A 254 -28.83 -24.53 15.50
CA THR A 254 -29.09 -23.20 16.06
C THR A 254 -28.96 -22.08 15.02
N PRO A 255 -29.55 -20.88 15.25
CA PRO A 255 -29.35 -19.71 14.39
C PRO A 255 -27.87 -19.32 14.21
N LYS A 256 -27.02 -19.58 15.22
CA LYS A 256 -25.58 -19.33 15.15
C LYS A 256 -24.89 -20.26 14.16
N ALA A 257 -25.29 -21.53 14.13
CA ALA A 257 -24.74 -22.53 13.22
C ALA A 257 -25.05 -22.18 11.76
N TYR A 258 -26.32 -21.82 11.46
CA TYR A 258 -26.69 -21.34 10.13
C TYR A 258 -25.94 -20.06 9.76
N ASN A 259 -25.83 -19.09 10.69
CA ASN A 259 -25.09 -17.85 10.44
C ASN A 259 -23.63 -18.12 10.09
N ALA A 260 -22.94 -19.04 10.78
CA ALA A 260 -21.55 -19.39 10.53
C ALA A 260 -21.36 -19.93 9.10
N LEU A 261 -22.20 -20.89 8.69
CA LEU A 261 -22.13 -21.47 7.35
C LEU A 261 -22.50 -20.47 6.25
N VAL A 262 -23.58 -19.69 6.42
CA VAL A 262 -23.98 -18.69 5.42
C VAL A 262 -22.88 -17.64 5.25
N CYS A 263 -22.33 -17.12 6.35
CA CYS A 263 -21.24 -16.13 6.30
C CYS A 263 -19.96 -16.73 5.69
N GLY A 264 -19.61 -17.96 6.05
CA GLY A 264 -18.46 -18.68 5.47
C GLY A 264 -18.62 -18.89 3.97
N ARG A 265 -19.75 -19.49 3.54
CA ARG A 265 -20.06 -19.71 2.12
C ARG A 265 -20.07 -18.43 1.31
N ALA A 266 -20.67 -17.36 1.83
CA ALA A 266 -20.63 -16.04 1.20
C ALA A 266 -19.20 -15.49 1.09
N LYS A 267 -18.42 -15.52 2.18
CA LYS A 267 -17.02 -15.05 2.19
C LYS A 267 -16.14 -15.75 1.15
N PHE A 268 -16.38 -17.04 0.93
CA PHE A 268 -15.67 -17.86 -0.05
C PHE A 268 -16.49 -18.12 -1.33
N LEU A 269 -17.38 -17.19 -1.69
CA LEU A 269 -18.08 -17.09 -2.97
C LEU A 269 -18.87 -18.33 -3.42
N GLN A 270 -19.32 -19.17 -2.48
CA GLN A 270 -20.33 -20.20 -2.76
C GLN A 270 -21.73 -19.59 -2.57
N THR A 271 -22.06 -18.63 -3.44
CA THR A 271 -23.22 -17.75 -3.32
C THR A 271 -24.53 -18.51 -3.31
N ASP A 272 -24.71 -19.45 -4.23
CA ASP A 272 -25.99 -20.13 -4.44
C ASP A 272 -26.40 -20.90 -3.18
N LYS A 273 -25.46 -21.70 -2.64
CA LYS A 273 -25.67 -22.43 -1.40
C LYS A 273 -25.83 -21.53 -0.17
N ALA A 274 -25.21 -20.33 -0.16
CA ALA A 274 -25.44 -19.37 0.93
C ALA A 274 -26.88 -18.84 0.91
N PHE A 275 -27.43 -18.58 -0.28
CA PHE A 275 -28.83 -18.19 -0.46
C PHE A 275 -29.81 -19.33 -0.19
N GLU A 276 -29.51 -20.56 -0.60
CA GLU A 276 -30.32 -21.75 -0.27
C GLU A 276 -30.47 -21.90 1.25
N MET A 277 -29.37 -21.83 2.00
CA MET A 277 -29.41 -21.90 3.46
C MET A 277 -30.16 -20.72 4.09
N TYR A 278 -30.07 -19.53 3.52
CA TYR A 278 -30.88 -18.39 3.96
C TYR A 278 -32.38 -18.62 3.76
N HIS A 279 -32.78 -19.20 2.63
CA HIS A 279 -34.17 -19.56 2.37
C HIS A 279 -34.65 -20.66 3.33
N GLU A 280 -33.81 -21.66 3.61
CA GLU A 280 -34.09 -22.68 4.63
C GLU A 280 -34.30 -22.05 6.01
N MET A 281 -33.49 -21.05 6.40
CA MET A 281 -33.71 -20.32 7.65
C MET A 281 -35.08 -19.63 7.67
N ILE A 282 -35.49 -18.99 6.58
CA ILE A 282 -36.79 -18.32 6.49
C ILE A 282 -37.93 -19.34 6.61
N ASP A 283 -37.88 -20.41 5.82
CA ASP A 283 -38.93 -21.42 5.73
C ASP A 283 -39.13 -22.12 7.08
N ASN A 284 -38.03 -22.39 7.78
CA ASN A 284 -38.03 -22.99 9.12
C ASN A 284 -38.18 -21.97 10.26
N LYS A 285 -38.44 -20.69 9.95
CA LYS A 285 -38.62 -19.59 10.93
C LYS A 285 -37.44 -19.43 11.90
N ILE A 286 -36.24 -19.73 11.44
CA ILE A 286 -35.00 -19.57 12.18
C ILE A 286 -34.60 -18.09 12.15
N PRO A 287 -34.33 -17.45 13.31
CA PRO A 287 -33.89 -16.06 13.37
C PRO A 287 -32.65 -15.78 12.52
N VAL A 288 -32.75 -14.86 11.56
CA VAL A 288 -31.63 -14.38 10.75
C VAL A 288 -30.92 -13.23 11.47
N THR A 289 -29.60 -13.15 11.38
CA THR A 289 -28.80 -12.11 12.06
C THR A 289 -28.34 -11.00 11.11
N LEU A 290 -27.97 -9.84 11.66
CA LEU A 290 -27.36 -8.74 10.90
C LEU A 290 -26.12 -9.18 10.10
N HIS A 291 -25.29 -10.07 10.64
CA HIS A 291 -24.09 -10.57 9.96
C HIS A 291 -24.44 -11.42 8.74
N THR A 292 -25.49 -12.24 8.84
CA THR A 292 -26.02 -13.04 7.73
C THR A 292 -26.46 -12.13 6.58
N PHE A 293 -27.27 -11.11 6.88
CA PHE A 293 -27.72 -10.14 5.87
C PHE A 293 -26.56 -9.38 5.24
N ASN A 294 -25.62 -8.85 6.04
CA ASN A 294 -24.46 -8.13 5.51
C ASN A 294 -23.61 -9.01 4.57
N SER A 295 -23.42 -10.29 4.92
CA SER A 295 -22.66 -11.23 4.11
C SER A 295 -23.37 -11.54 2.78
N LEU A 296 -24.68 -11.78 2.81
CA LEU A 296 -25.48 -12.00 1.60
C LEU A 296 -25.54 -10.75 0.71
N LEU A 297 -25.71 -9.57 1.29
CA LEU A 297 -25.70 -8.29 0.58
C LEU A 297 -24.37 -8.05 -0.14
N GLN A 298 -23.24 -8.41 0.48
CA GLN A 298 -21.90 -8.26 -0.10
C GLN A 298 -21.68 -9.15 -1.33
N VAL A 299 -22.37 -10.29 -1.42
CA VAL A 299 -22.23 -11.24 -2.54
C VAL A 299 -23.37 -11.22 -3.54
N ALA A 300 -24.43 -10.46 -3.28
CA ALA A 300 -25.60 -10.36 -4.16
C ALA A 300 -25.28 -9.90 -5.58
N ALA A 301 -24.18 -9.16 -5.79
CA ALA A 301 -23.74 -8.79 -7.14
C ALA A 301 -23.22 -9.97 -7.99
N PHE A 302 -22.99 -11.14 -7.36
CA PHE A 302 -22.50 -12.35 -8.01
C PHE A 302 -23.57 -13.44 -8.12
N SER A 303 -24.77 -13.26 -7.58
CA SER A 303 -25.78 -14.32 -7.47
C SER A 303 -26.69 -14.49 -8.68
N GLU A 304 -26.81 -13.49 -9.55
CA GLU A 304 -27.72 -13.51 -10.69
C GLU A 304 -26.99 -13.11 -11.97
N GLU A 305 -27.60 -13.32 -13.14
CA GLU A 305 -26.99 -12.96 -14.42
C GLU A 305 -27.17 -11.48 -14.74
N THR A 306 -28.40 -10.96 -14.61
CA THR A 306 -28.71 -9.59 -15.01
C THR A 306 -28.54 -8.58 -13.87
N TYR A 307 -28.19 -7.33 -14.20
CA TYR A 307 -28.08 -6.27 -13.18
C TYR A 307 -29.40 -5.96 -12.47
N ILE A 308 -30.53 -6.17 -13.14
CA ILE A 308 -31.85 -5.91 -12.57
C ILE A 308 -32.17 -6.95 -11.50
N GLU A 309 -31.92 -8.23 -11.77
CA GLU A 309 -32.12 -9.31 -10.80
C GLU A 309 -31.19 -9.15 -9.59
N LYS A 310 -29.91 -8.84 -9.81
CA LYS A 310 -28.95 -8.51 -8.73
C LYS A 310 -29.47 -7.41 -7.83
N TRP A 311 -29.97 -6.32 -8.41
CA TRP A 311 -30.52 -5.21 -7.64
C TRP A 311 -31.80 -5.60 -6.90
N ASN A 312 -32.71 -6.33 -7.55
CA ASN A 312 -33.93 -6.83 -6.91
C ASN A 312 -33.62 -7.74 -5.72
N LYS A 313 -32.58 -8.58 -5.81
CA LYS A 313 -32.10 -9.40 -4.71
C LYS A 313 -31.61 -8.56 -3.53
N ILE A 314 -30.83 -7.50 -3.80
CA ILE A 314 -30.37 -6.55 -2.77
C ILE A 314 -31.57 -5.87 -2.09
N VAL A 315 -32.53 -5.37 -2.88
CA VAL A 315 -33.75 -4.73 -2.35
C VAL A 315 -34.58 -5.72 -1.52
N GLN A 316 -34.69 -6.97 -1.97
CA GLN A 316 -35.40 -8.01 -1.23
C GLN A 316 -34.75 -8.28 0.12
N LEU A 317 -33.42 -8.43 0.18
CA LEU A 317 -32.69 -8.61 1.44
C LEU A 317 -32.91 -7.44 2.40
N LEU A 318 -32.88 -6.19 1.90
CA LEU A 318 -33.11 -5.00 2.72
C LEU A 318 -34.56 -4.93 3.26
N LYS A 319 -35.55 -5.30 2.45
CA LYS A 319 -36.95 -5.43 2.89
C LYS A 319 -37.13 -6.53 3.92
N ASP A 320 -36.43 -7.64 3.76
CA ASP A 320 -36.48 -8.73 4.72
C ASP A 320 -35.83 -8.30 6.05
N MET A 321 -34.69 -7.61 6.04
CA MET A 321 -34.13 -7.00 7.26
C MET A 321 -35.14 -6.16 8.05
N GLU A 322 -35.91 -5.31 7.34
CA GLU A 322 -36.97 -4.50 7.94
C GLU A 322 -38.06 -5.38 8.56
N LYS A 323 -38.54 -6.41 7.86
CA LYS A 323 -39.55 -7.36 8.39
C LYS A 323 -39.07 -8.11 9.63
N PHE A 324 -37.78 -8.44 9.67
CA PHE A 324 -37.13 -9.06 10.83
C PHE A 324 -36.83 -8.05 11.96
N GLY A 325 -37.13 -6.76 11.78
CA GLY A 325 -36.89 -5.71 12.76
C GLY A 325 -35.40 -5.38 12.97
N ILE A 326 -34.54 -5.68 11.98
CA ILE A 326 -33.10 -5.48 12.05
C ILE A 326 -32.75 -4.15 11.38
N SER A 327 -32.24 -3.20 12.16
CA SER A 327 -31.82 -1.90 11.64
C SER A 327 -30.49 -1.99 10.87
N PRO A 328 -30.34 -1.28 9.74
CA PRO A 328 -29.10 -1.24 8.98
C PRO A 328 -27.97 -0.56 9.77
N THR A 329 -26.73 -0.96 9.52
CA THR A 329 -25.52 -0.38 10.12
C THR A 329 -24.54 0.10 9.05
N LEU A 330 -23.45 0.75 9.45
CA LEU A 330 -22.37 1.10 8.51
C LEU A 330 -21.86 -0.14 7.74
N GLY A 331 -21.81 -1.31 8.37
CA GLY A 331 -21.43 -2.56 7.71
C GLY A 331 -22.42 -2.98 6.61
N THR A 332 -23.72 -2.76 6.83
CA THR A 332 -24.79 -3.01 5.86
C THR A 332 -24.63 -2.11 4.64
N PHE A 333 -24.43 -0.81 4.84
CA PHE A 333 -24.22 0.12 3.75
C PHE A 333 -22.92 -0.15 2.98
N ASN A 334 -21.81 -0.51 3.68
CA ASN A 334 -20.58 -0.95 3.00
C ASN A 334 -20.83 -2.17 2.11
N ALA A 335 -21.60 -3.17 2.57
CA ALA A 335 -21.94 -4.35 1.78
C ALA A 335 -22.77 -4.01 0.53
N VAL A 336 -23.75 -3.13 0.66
CA VAL A 336 -24.57 -2.65 -0.48
C VAL A 336 -23.70 -1.88 -1.48
N PHE A 337 -22.87 -0.93 -1.02
CA PHE A 337 -21.99 -0.16 -1.90
C PHE A 337 -20.92 -1.01 -2.57
N PHE A 338 -20.39 -2.02 -1.87
CA PHE A 338 -19.50 -3.00 -2.46
C PHE A 338 -20.18 -3.71 -3.64
N SER A 339 -21.38 -4.25 -3.45
CA SER A 339 -22.12 -4.91 -4.53
C SER A 339 -22.47 -3.95 -5.67
N LEU A 340 -22.90 -2.74 -5.34
CA LEU A 340 -23.23 -1.71 -6.33
C LEU A 340 -22.02 -1.30 -7.17
N SER A 341 -20.82 -1.23 -6.57
CA SER A 341 -19.56 -0.96 -7.27
C SER A 341 -19.14 -2.07 -8.24
N ARG A 342 -19.72 -3.27 -8.12
CA ARG A 342 -19.55 -4.37 -9.11
C ARG A 342 -20.59 -4.33 -10.23
N MET A 343 -21.55 -3.42 -10.14
CA MET A 343 -22.67 -3.25 -11.07
C MET A 343 -22.61 -1.89 -11.78
N THR A 344 -21.40 -1.33 -11.98
CA THR A 344 -21.21 0.03 -12.51
C THR A 344 -21.76 0.26 -13.92
N ARG A 345 -21.91 -0.82 -14.71
CA ARG A 345 -22.55 -0.76 -16.05
C ARG A 345 -24.08 -0.72 -15.99
N PHE A 346 -24.69 -0.86 -14.81
CA PHE A 346 -26.12 -0.73 -14.65
C PHE A 346 -26.53 0.73 -14.76
N ARG A 347 -27.43 1.07 -15.71
CA ARG A 347 -27.83 2.45 -16.01
C ARG A 347 -28.31 3.24 -14.78
N LYS A 348 -29.02 2.58 -13.86
CA LYS A 348 -29.57 3.21 -12.64
C LYS A 348 -28.58 3.28 -11.46
N CYS A 349 -27.36 2.77 -11.61
CA CYS A 349 -26.39 2.63 -10.53
C CYS A 349 -26.09 3.97 -9.82
N LYS A 350 -25.93 5.06 -10.60
CA LYS A 350 -25.70 6.42 -10.06
C LYS A 350 -26.91 6.96 -9.28
N GLU A 351 -28.13 6.75 -9.78
CA GLU A 351 -29.37 7.16 -9.10
C GLU A 351 -29.53 6.40 -7.78
N ILE A 352 -29.31 5.08 -7.82
CA ILE A 352 -29.38 4.20 -6.65
C ILE A 352 -28.35 4.60 -5.60
N ALA A 353 -27.11 4.92 -5.99
CA ALA A 353 -26.08 5.38 -5.07
C ALA A 353 -26.52 6.63 -4.30
N HIS A 354 -27.11 7.63 -4.98
CA HIS A 354 -27.66 8.82 -4.31
C HIS A 354 -28.79 8.49 -3.35
N LEU A 355 -29.71 7.60 -3.74
CA LEU A 355 -30.80 7.17 -2.87
C LEU A 355 -30.27 6.52 -1.59
N ILE A 356 -29.26 5.64 -1.70
CA ILE A 356 -28.65 4.99 -0.55
C ILE A 356 -27.93 6.00 0.35
N LEU A 357 -27.19 6.98 -0.21
CA LEU A 357 -26.57 8.04 0.59
C LEU A 357 -27.61 8.88 1.36
N ASN A 358 -28.76 9.15 0.75
CA ASN A 358 -29.86 9.83 1.44
C ASN A 358 -30.47 8.98 2.56
N GLU A 359 -30.61 7.67 2.36
CA GLU A 359 -31.06 6.76 3.42
C GLU A 359 -30.03 6.68 4.57
N MET A 360 -28.73 6.64 4.28
CA MET A 360 -27.69 6.71 5.32
C MET A 360 -27.83 7.98 6.17
N LYS A 361 -28.09 9.13 5.53
CA LYS A 361 -28.34 10.40 6.23
C LYS A 361 -29.57 10.34 7.12
N LYS A 362 -30.67 9.72 6.66
CA LYS A 362 -31.89 9.53 7.46
C LYS A 362 -31.65 8.59 8.66
N CYS A 363 -30.79 7.60 8.50
CA CYS A 363 -30.37 6.69 9.58
C CYS A 363 -29.30 7.30 10.50
N GLU A 364 -28.87 8.56 10.28
CA GLU A 364 -27.79 9.22 11.02
C GLU A 364 -26.45 8.45 10.99
N ILE A 365 -26.19 7.72 9.90
CA ILE A 365 -24.96 6.95 9.70
C ILE A 365 -24.05 7.70 8.72
N GLU A 366 -22.91 8.18 9.20
CA GLU A 366 -21.92 8.82 8.34
C GLU A 366 -21.17 7.81 7.45
N PRO A 367 -20.98 8.10 6.15
CA PRO A 367 -20.18 7.26 5.26
C PRO A 367 -18.68 7.28 5.64
N ASN A 368 -18.05 6.10 5.59
CA ASN A 368 -16.61 5.93 5.70
C ASN A 368 -15.92 6.07 4.33
N LEU A 369 -14.59 6.11 4.33
CA LEU A 369 -13.79 6.25 3.11
C LEU A 369 -14.01 5.11 2.10
N GLY A 370 -14.29 3.89 2.57
CA GLY A 370 -14.62 2.75 1.71
C GLY A 370 -15.89 2.99 0.87
N ILE A 371 -16.93 3.58 1.47
CA ILE A 371 -18.14 3.95 0.73
C ILE A 371 -17.83 5.06 -0.28
N TRP A 372 -17.07 6.09 0.09
CA TRP A 372 -16.69 7.14 -0.86
C TRP A 372 -15.86 6.60 -2.02
N SER A 373 -14.96 5.64 -1.79
CA SER A 373 -14.24 4.95 -2.86
C SER A 373 -15.19 4.18 -3.79
N ALA A 374 -16.20 3.49 -3.24
CA ALA A 374 -17.22 2.82 -4.02
C ALA A 374 -18.06 3.81 -4.85
N VAL A 375 -18.43 4.96 -4.28
CA VAL A 375 -19.12 6.05 -4.99
C VAL A 375 -18.26 6.53 -6.16
N LEU A 376 -16.98 6.82 -5.96
CA LEU A 376 -16.09 7.21 -7.06
C LEU A 376 -16.05 6.17 -8.19
N ASN A 377 -16.02 4.87 -7.86
CA ASN A 377 -16.08 3.81 -8.87
C ASN A 377 -17.41 3.77 -9.65
N ILE A 378 -18.52 4.10 -9.00
CA ILE A 378 -19.86 4.17 -9.62
C ILE A 378 -19.99 5.37 -10.56
N PHE A 379 -19.45 6.52 -10.17
CA PHE A 379 -19.58 7.76 -10.95
C PHE A 379 -18.59 7.86 -12.10
N TYR A 380 -17.42 7.23 -11.95
CA TYR A 380 -16.34 7.20 -12.93
C TYR A 380 -16.00 5.76 -13.39
N PRO A 381 -16.94 5.03 -14.01
CA PRO A 381 -16.73 3.63 -14.38
C PRO A 381 -15.86 3.44 -15.64
N LEU A 382 -15.75 4.47 -16.50
CA LEU A 382 -15.02 4.46 -17.77
C LEU A 382 -14.29 5.79 -17.96
N GLU A 383 -13.23 5.83 -18.77
CA GLU A 383 -12.36 7.01 -18.98
C GLU A 383 -13.11 8.30 -19.34
N ASN A 384 -14.19 8.22 -20.13
CA ASN A 384 -14.98 9.39 -20.55
C ASN A 384 -16.16 9.73 -19.62
N SER A 385 -16.08 9.36 -18.34
CA SER A 385 -17.17 9.64 -17.39
C SER A 385 -17.08 11.06 -16.86
N GLU A 386 -18.03 11.90 -17.26
CA GLU A 386 -18.15 13.26 -16.72
C GLU A 386 -18.99 13.26 -15.44
N SER A 387 -18.35 13.67 -14.34
CA SER A 387 -19.02 13.93 -13.06
C SER A 387 -18.16 14.87 -12.24
N LEU A 388 -18.79 15.74 -11.45
CA LEU A 388 -18.11 16.64 -10.52
C LEU A 388 -18.27 16.19 -9.05
N ILE A 389 -18.81 14.98 -8.83
CA ILE A 389 -19.10 14.47 -7.49
C ILE A 389 -17.86 14.42 -6.58
N ILE A 390 -16.67 14.22 -7.16
CA ILE A 390 -15.42 14.20 -6.38
C ILE A 390 -15.17 15.52 -5.66
N TYR A 391 -15.51 16.68 -6.25
CA TYR A 391 -15.39 17.98 -5.57
C TYR A 391 -16.31 18.06 -4.36
N GLU A 392 -17.55 17.59 -4.48
CA GLU A 392 -18.50 17.55 -3.37
C GLU A 392 -18.02 16.62 -2.24
N ILE A 393 -17.46 15.46 -2.61
CA ILE A 393 -16.89 14.49 -1.67
C ILE A 393 -15.71 15.12 -0.94
N ILE A 394 -14.72 15.68 -1.65
CA ILE A 394 -13.54 16.28 -1.03
C ILE A 394 -13.93 17.47 -0.15
N LYS A 395 -14.88 18.30 -0.58
CA LYS A 395 -15.43 19.38 0.24
C LYS A 395 -16.12 18.87 1.51
N TYR A 396 -16.86 17.76 1.44
CA TYR A 396 -17.50 17.14 2.60
C TYR A 396 -16.50 16.52 3.58
N LEU A 397 -15.42 15.94 3.05
CA LEU A 397 -14.34 15.32 3.83
C LEU A 397 -13.31 16.33 4.34
N LYS A 398 -13.35 17.56 3.82
CA LYS A 398 -12.49 18.66 4.26
C LYS A 398 -12.55 18.80 5.77
N ASP A 399 -11.39 18.99 6.37
CA ASP A 399 -11.23 19.17 7.81
C ASP A 399 -11.68 17.98 8.68
N LYS A 400 -11.76 16.76 8.12
CA LYS A 400 -12.00 15.53 8.89
C LYS A 400 -10.72 14.70 9.08
N GLU A 401 -10.64 14.02 10.22
CA GLU A 401 -9.67 12.96 10.48
C GLU A 401 -10.39 11.62 10.53
N PHE A 402 -9.76 10.59 9.96
CA PHE A 402 -10.34 9.27 9.83
C PHE A 402 -9.47 8.22 10.52
N THR A 403 -10.14 7.22 11.04
CA THR A 403 -9.54 5.98 11.53
C THR A 403 -10.05 4.83 10.67
N LEU A 404 -9.26 3.77 10.52
CA LEU A 404 -9.67 2.57 9.81
C LEU A 404 -10.92 1.96 10.47
N ARG A 405 -12.09 2.06 9.82
CA ARG A 405 -13.37 1.50 10.30
C ARG A 405 -13.79 0.28 9.48
N TYR A 406 -13.41 0.23 8.22
CA TYR A 406 -13.66 -0.87 7.31
C TYR A 406 -12.41 -1.15 6.46
N PRO A 407 -12.11 -2.41 6.11
CA PRO A 407 -10.89 -2.75 5.37
C PRO A 407 -10.73 -2.00 4.05
N LEU A 408 -11.82 -1.65 3.35
CA LEU A 408 -11.77 -0.90 2.09
C LEU A 408 -11.56 0.61 2.24
N ASP A 409 -11.46 1.15 3.46
CA ASP A 409 -11.15 2.57 3.67
C ASP A 409 -9.80 2.96 3.07
N VAL A 410 -8.85 2.01 3.01
CA VAL A 410 -7.51 2.23 2.43
C VAL A 410 -7.51 2.38 0.92
N GLU A 411 -8.63 2.07 0.24
CA GLU A 411 -8.75 2.20 -1.21
C GLU A 411 -9.10 3.63 -1.65
N PHE A 412 -9.48 4.51 -0.72
CA PHE A 412 -10.02 5.83 -1.07
C PHE A 412 -9.00 6.75 -1.73
N PHE A 413 -7.84 6.98 -1.10
CA PHE A 413 -6.88 7.98 -1.57
C PHE A 413 -6.29 7.61 -2.93
N SER A 414 -5.83 6.37 -3.10
CA SER A 414 -5.29 5.88 -4.37
C SER A 414 -6.34 5.95 -5.48
N ASN A 415 -7.61 5.63 -5.18
CA ASN A 415 -8.69 5.72 -6.14
C ASN A 415 -9.03 7.18 -6.48
N ALA A 416 -9.19 8.05 -5.48
CA ALA A 416 -9.49 9.47 -5.68
C ALA A 416 -8.42 10.17 -6.53
N MET A 417 -7.14 9.93 -6.27
CA MET A 417 -6.05 10.48 -7.06
C MET A 417 -6.03 9.94 -8.49
N ALA A 418 -6.26 8.64 -8.67
CA ALA A 418 -6.40 8.05 -10.01
C ALA A 418 -7.58 8.66 -10.78
N LYS A 419 -8.73 8.88 -10.13
CA LYS A 419 -9.89 9.52 -10.76
C LYS A 419 -9.63 10.99 -11.10
N CYS A 420 -8.92 11.70 -10.23
CA CYS A 420 -8.47 13.06 -10.48
C CYS A 420 -7.60 13.12 -11.73
N PHE A 421 -6.56 12.27 -11.84
CA PHE A 421 -5.68 12.24 -13.01
C PHE A 421 -6.38 11.81 -14.31
N VAL A 422 -7.17 10.74 -14.28
CA VAL A 422 -7.76 10.19 -15.51
C VAL A 422 -8.91 11.04 -16.04
N HIS A 423 -9.83 11.49 -15.16
CA HIS A 423 -11.09 12.10 -15.59
C HIS A 423 -11.13 13.62 -15.43
N ILE A 424 -10.56 14.17 -14.36
CA ILE A 424 -10.74 15.59 -14.01
C ILE A 424 -9.59 16.45 -14.54
N LYS A 425 -8.35 15.95 -14.40
CA LYS A 425 -7.11 16.62 -14.81
C LYS A 425 -6.95 18.02 -14.19
N ASP A 426 -7.30 18.15 -12.91
CA ASP A 426 -7.23 19.40 -12.15
C ASP A 426 -6.19 19.32 -11.01
N PRO A 427 -5.05 20.03 -11.12
CA PRO A 427 -4.05 20.08 -10.05
C PRO A 427 -4.57 20.63 -8.72
N ALA A 428 -5.51 21.58 -8.74
CA ALA A 428 -6.04 22.16 -7.50
C ALA A 428 -6.76 21.11 -6.67
N LEU A 429 -7.60 20.28 -7.30
CA LEU A 429 -8.25 19.14 -6.66
C LEU A 429 -7.23 18.12 -6.12
N ALA A 430 -6.15 17.86 -6.86
CA ALA A 430 -5.11 16.95 -6.41
C ALA A 430 -4.43 17.45 -5.12
N TYR A 431 -4.15 18.75 -5.01
CA TYR A 431 -3.66 19.34 -3.76
C TYR A 431 -4.68 19.25 -2.62
N GLU A 432 -5.98 19.41 -2.89
CA GLU A 432 -7.00 19.21 -1.85
C GLU A 432 -7.04 17.76 -1.34
N ILE A 433 -6.89 16.78 -2.23
CA ILE A 433 -6.79 15.36 -1.86
C ILE A 433 -5.53 15.12 -1.02
N ASP A 434 -4.40 15.71 -1.41
CA ASP A 434 -3.13 15.55 -0.70
C ASP A 434 -3.13 16.22 0.68
N ASN A 435 -3.72 17.41 0.78
CA ASN A 435 -3.95 18.09 2.05
C ASN A 435 -4.84 17.26 2.98
N LEU A 436 -5.86 16.59 2.45
CA LEU A 436 -6.70 15.67 3.23
C LEU A 436 -5.91 14.45 3.71
N LEU A 437 -5.04 13.88 2.87
CA LEU A 437 -4.18 12.74 3.21
C LEU A 437 -3.20 13.10 4.35
N ASN A 438 -2.59 14.28 4.27
CA ASN A 438 -1.58 14.73 5.23
C ASN A 438 -2.19 15.28 6.54
N ARG A 439 -3.52 15.36 6.64
CA ARG A 439 -4.19 15.84 7.85
C ARG A 439 -4.20 14.79 8.96
N GLY A 440 -3.68 15.16 10.13
CA GLY A 440 -3.68 14.33 11.32
C GLY A 440 -3.03 12.97 11.06
N THR A 441 -3.79 11.88 11.26
CA THR A 441 -3.30 10.52 11.02
C THR A 441 -3.84 9.87 9.74
N ASN A 442 -4.40 10.65 8.80
CA ASN A 442 -5.02 10.12 7.58
C ASN A 442 -4.02 9.40 6.66
N TYR A 443 -2.73 9.78 6.69
CA TYR A 443 -1.66 9.14 5.92
C TYR A 443 -1.56 7.62 6.15
N LYS A 444 -2.03 7.12 7.30
CA LYS A 444 -2.10 5.68 7.61
C LYS A 444 -3.11 4.92 6.74
N LEU A 445 -4.00 5.64 6.06
CA LEU A 445 -5.04 5.09 5.18
C LEU A 445 -4.61 5.05 3.72
N LEU A 446 -3.35 5.39 3.39
CA LEU A 446 -2.82 5.25 2.03
C LEU A 446 -2.66 3.77 1.62
N GLY A 447 -2.62 2.86 2.60
CA GLY A 447 -2.64 1.42 2.38
C GLY A 447 -1.24 0.79 2.28
N ASP A 448 -1.05 -0.06 1.27
CA ASP A 448 0.19 -0.81 1.03
C ASP A 448 1.12 -0.06 0.04
N ALA A 449 2.35 -0.55 -0.13
CA ALA A 449 3.36 0.03 -1.02
C ALA A 449 2.86 0.20 -2.45
N PHE A 450 2.00 -0.70 -2.91
CA PHE A 450 1.42 -0.64 -4.24
C PHE A 450 0.42 0.51 -4.38
N LYS A 451 -0.50 0.67 -3.41
CA LYS A 451 -1.46 1.79 -3.42
C LYS A 451 -0.78 3.13 -3.27
N GLU A 452 0.25 3.19 -2.43
CA GLU A 452 1.11 4.36 -2.29
C GLU A 452 1.81 4.71 -3.61
N GLY A 453 2.39 3.71 -4.28
CA GLY A 453 3.00 3.88 -5.59
C GLY A 453 2.01 4.38 -6.65
N ILE A 454 0.78 3.85 -6.67
CA ILE A 454 -0.30 4.34 -7.54
C ILE A 454 -0.63 5.80 -7.24
N TYR A 455 -0.83 6.14 -5.96
CA TYR A 455 -1.22 7.48 -5.55
C TYR A 455 -0.19 8.51 -6.00
N TYR A 456 1.07 8.33 -5.62
CA TYR A 456 2.12 9.30 -5.95
C TYR A 456 2.47 9.30 -7.44
N SER A 457 2.35 8.15 -8.13
CA SER A 457 2.52 8.10 -9.59
C SER A 457 1.49 8.97 -10.31
N PHE A 458 0.21 8.86 -9.96
CA PHE A 458 -0.84 9.68 -10.58
C PHE A 458 -0.75 11.14 -10.17
N PHE A 459 -0.47 11.43 -8.89
CA PHE A 459 -0.26 12.78 -8.40
C PHE A 459 0.87 13.47 -9.17
N PHE A 460 2.06 12.84 -9.22
CA PHE A 460 3.23 13.43 -9.84
C PHE A 460 3.08 13.58 -11.36
N ARG A 461 2.48 12.59 -12.05
CA ARG A 461 2.16 12.70 -13.49
C ARG A 461 1.21 13.86 -13.79
N LEU A 462 0.23 14.10 -12.91
CA LEU A 462 -0.67 15.24 -13.06
C LEU A 462 0.10 16.56 -12.97
N LEU A 463 0.99 16.69 -11.98
CA LEU A 463 1.81 17.89 -11.83
C LEU A 463 2.70 18.11 -13.06
N CYS A 464 3.33 17.05 -13.59
CA CYS A 464 4.16 17.14 -14.80
C CYS A 464 3.40 17.67 -16.02
N GLN A 465 2.09 17.41 -16.11
CA GLN A 465 1.26 17.83 -17.25
C GLN A 465 0.76 19.28 -17.15
N PHE A 466 0.53 19.79 -15.94
CA PHE A 466 -0.27 21.00 -15.75
C PHE A 466 0.37 22.07 -14.85
N GLU A 467 1.50 21.79 -14.19
CA GLU A 467 2.17 22.74 -13.30
C GLU A 467 3.52 23.22 -13.85
N THR A 468 4.04 24.28 -13.23
CA THR A 468 5.34 24.87 -13.57
C THR A 468 6.50 23.98 -13.14
N MET A 469 7.62 24.06 -13.84
CA MET A 469 8.86 23.34 -13.51
C MET A 469 9.30 23.52 -12.05
N GLU A 470 9.26 24.74 -11.52
CA GLU A 470 9.68 25.04 -10.15
C GLU A 470 8.92 24.20 -9.13
N LYS A 471 7.58 24.15 -9.26
CA LYS A 471 6.72 23.31 -8.41
C LYS A 471 6.94 21.81 -8.64
N ILE A 472 7.14 21.39 -9.89
CA ILE A 472 7.45 19.99 -10.20
C ILE A 472 8.72 19.58 -9.45
N MET A 473 9.75 20.42 -9.48
CA MET A 473 11.01 20.17 -8.78
C MET A 473 10.89 20.27 -7.24
N GLU A 474 10.03 21.15 -6.72
CA GLU A 474 9.72 21.18 -5.28
C GLU A 474 9.14 19.84 -4.81
N PHE A 475 8.20 19.29 -5.57
CA PHE A 475 7.61 17.99 -5.26
C PHE A 475 8.53 16.81 -5.60
N TYR A 476 9.40 16.97 -6.59
CA TYR A 476 10.50 16.06 -6.85
C TYR A 476 11.34 15.94 -5.58
N ASP A 477 11.89 17.04 -5.09
CA ASP A 477 12.76 17.05 -3.91
C ASP A 477 12.11 16.44 -2.65
N LYS A 478 10.78 16.46 -2.57
CA LYS A 478 10.02 15.79 -1.50
C LYS A 478 9.80 14.28 -1.71
N PHE A 479 9.61 13.83 -2.95
CA PHE A 479 9.02 12.50 -3.23
C PHE A 479 9.83 11.58 -4.13
N THR A 480 10.78 12.09 -4.91
CA THR A 480 11.30 11.34 -6.05
C THR A 480 12.55 10.51 -5.80
N PRO A 481 12.83 9.59 -6.77
CA PRO A 481 12.08 9.42 -8.02
C PRO A 481 11.53 8.06 -8.41
N ASN A 482 10.25 8.13 -8.79
CA ASN A 482 9.76 7.52 -10.01
C ASN A 482 9.49 8.62 -11.07
N ALA A 483 9.97 8.34 -12.29
CA ALA A 483 9.75 8.92 -13.63
C ALA A 483 9.18 10.36 -13.81
N ILE A 484 9.89 11.17 -14.60
CA ILE A 484 9.45 12.48 -15.10
C ILE A 484 9.44 12.48 -16.65
N GLU A 485 8.42 13.07 -17.27
CA GLU A 485 8.50 13.61 -18.62
C GLU A 485 8.66 15.12 -18.50
N LEU A 486 9.76 15.66 -19.03
CA LEU A 486 10.08 17.09 -18.98
C LEU A 486 9.95 17.72 -20.37
N HIS A 487 9.10 18.74 -20.49
CA HIS A 487 8.94 19.50 -21.73
C HIS A 487 9.76 20.81 -21.75
N ASP A 488 10.18 21.32 -20.59
CA ASP A 488 11.15 22.40 -20.36
C ASP A 488 12.04 22.03 -19.16
N GLY A 489 13.15 22.72 -18.88
CA GLY A 489 13.97 22.47 -17.67
C GLY A 489 15.17 21.52 -17.83
N GLN A 490 15.82 21.55 -19.00
CA GLN A 490 16.98 20.72 -19.34
C GLN A 490 18.15 20.87 -18.35
N GLU A 491 18.20 21.97 -17.58
CA GLU A 491 19.16 22.22 -16.50
C GLU A 491 19.11 21.16 -15.38
N HIS A 492 17.97 20.51 -15.19
CA HIS A 492 17.77 19.47 -14.18
C HIS A 492 18.16 18.07 -14.68
N LEU A 493 18.37 17.87 -15.98
CA LEU A 493 18.71 16.56 -16.56
C LEU A 493 19.97 15.91 -15.95
N PRO A 494 21.06 16.62 -15.61
CA PRO A 494 22.22 16.01 -14.94
C PRO A 494 21.88 15.43 -13.57
N ARG A 495 21.01 16.12 -12.83
CA ARG A 495 20.54 15.69 -11.51
C ARG A 495 19.66 14.46 -11.65
N ILE A 496 18.66 14.53 -12.53
CA ILE A 496 17.75 13.43 -12.83
C ILE A 496 18.54 12.19 -13.29
N TRP A 497 19.56 12.37 -14.11
CA TRP A 497 20.46 11.28 -14.52
C TRP A 497 21.18 10.64 -13.33
N SER A 498 21.72 11.44 -12.42
CA SER A 498 22.39 10.96 -11.21
C SER A 498 21.42 10.15 -10.33
N ASP A 499 20.19 10.63 -10.21
CA ASP A 499 19.15 9.92 -9.47
C ASP A 499 18.77 8.61 -10.17
N LEU A 500 18.62 8.58 -11.49
CA LEU A 500 18.33 7.34 -12.23
C LEU A 500 19.42 6.27 -12.07
N ILE A 501 20.69 6.68 -11.92
CA ILE A 501 21.78 5.76 -11.54
C ILE A 501 21.54 5.23 -10.13
N LEU A 502 21.30 6.12 -9.16
CA LEU A 502 21.08 5.77 -7.75
C LEU A 502 19.93 4.75 -7.58
N PHE A 503 18.84 4.93 -8.35
CA PHE A 503 17.64 4.09 -8.29
C PHE A 503 17.63 2.90 -9.26
N GLU A 504 18.76 2.61 -9.92
CA GLU A 504 18.94 1.45 -10.82
C GLU A 504 18.02 1.45 -12.06
N PHE A 505 17.64 2.62 -12.57
CA PHE A 505 16.84 2.76 -13.79
C PHE A 505 17.67 2.73 -15.09
N THR A 506 18.97 2.48 -15.00
CA THR A 506 19.95 2.46 -16.09
C THR A 506 19.77 1.33 -17.11
N LYS A 507 18.79 0.45 -16.92
CA LYS A 507 18.44 -0.65 -17.86
C LYS A 507 17.14 -0.42 -18.62
N ARG A 508 16.47 0.70 -18.39
CA ARG A 508 15.16 1.03 -18.98
C ARG A 508 15.33 1.83 -20.27
N GLU A 509 15.36 1.11 -21.40
CA GLU A 509 15.59 1.69 -22.73
C GLU A 509 14.71 2.90 -23.05
N ASP A 510 13.42 2.83 -22.68
CA ASP A 510 12.43 3.87 -22.89
C ASP A 510 12.80 5.21 -22.22
N ILE A 511 13.24 5.13 -20.96
CA ILE A 511 13.64 6.29 -20.17
C ILE A 511 14.96 6.86 -20.70
N LEU A 512 15.91 5.98 -21.02
CA LEU A 512 17.24 6.38 -21.49
C LEU A 512 17.18 7.07 -22.85
N ASN A 513 16.48 6.48 -23.82
CA ASN A 513 16.27 7.11 -25.12
C ASN A 513 15.66 8.51 -24.96
N SER A 514 14.62 8.64 -24.13
CA SER A 514 13.95 9.93 -23.91
C SER A 514 14.89 10.99 -23.35
N ILE A 515 15.72 10.64 -22.36
CA ILE A 515 16.64 11.59 -21.70
C ILE A 515 17.78 11.99 -22.62
N PHE A 516 18.44 11.03 -23.28
CA PHE A 516 19.56 11.35 -24.16
C PHE A 516 19.12 12.07 -25.42
N GLN A 517 17.93 11.80 -25.95
CA GLN A 517 17.35 12.60 -27.03
C GLN A 517 17.08 14.05 -26.59
N LEU A 518 16.62 14.27 -25.36
CA LEU A 518 16.43 15.63 -24.83
C LEU A 518 17.77 16.36 -24.64
N MET A 519 18.79 15.68 -24.10
CA MET A 519 20.15 16.22 -23.98
C MET A 519 20.75 16.54 -25.35
N ALA A 520 20.57 15.66 -26.34
CA ALA A 520 21.08 15.83 -27.70
C ALA A 520 20.42 16.99 -28.46
N LYS A 521 19.17 17.35 -28.13
CA LYS A 521 18.46 18.50 -28.72
C LYS A 521 18.93 19.86 -28.18
N GLU A 522 19.57 19.91 -27.02
CA GLU A 522 20.02 21.15 -26.38
C GLU A 522 21.18 21.82 -27.14
N ASN A 523 21.25 23.16 -27.07
CA ASN A 523 22.27 23.97 -27.77
C ASN A 523 23.02 24.95 -26.85
N ARG A 524 22.57 25.15 -25.61
CA ARG A 524 23.24 26.04 -24.64
C ARG A 524 24.61 25.48 -24.25
N SER A 525 25.66 26.25 -24.48
CA SER A 525 27.06 25.82 -24.31
C SER A 525 27.37 25.29 -22.91
N GLU A 526 26.89 25.97 -21.86
CA GLU A 526 27.14 25.58 -20.46
C GLU A 526 26.55 24.20 -20.11
N LEU A 527 25.37 23.88 -20.64
CA LEU A 527 24.71 22.59 -20.40
C LEU A 527 25.29 21.48 -21.25
N VAL A 528 25.61 21.78 -22.51
CA VAL A 528 26.22 20.84 -23.45
C VAL A 528 27.57 20.34 -22.92
N GLU A 529 28.38 21.20 -22.30
CA GLU A 529 29.63 20.78 -21.63
C GLU A 529 29.36 19.78 -20.50
N ARG A 530 28.38 20.05 -19.64
CA ARG A 530 28.00 19.14 -18.55
C ARG A 530 27.45 17.81 -19.08
N PHE A 531 26.68 17.83 -20.17
CA PHE A 531 26.18 16.63 -20.81
C PHE A 531 27.31 15.81 -21.46
N ALA A 532 28.33 16.47 -22.02
CA ALA A 532 29.51 15.80 -22.56
C ALA A 532 30.34 15.11 -21.46
N ASP A 533 30.42 15.69 -20.25
CA ASP A 533 31.03 15.03 -19.09
C ASP A 533 30.27 13.76 -18.69
N ILE A 534 28.93 13.79 -18.74
CA ILE A 534 28.09 12.60 -18.50
C ILE A 534 28.37 11.54 -19.57
N ALA A 535 28.38 11.93 -20.85
CA ALA A 535 28.65 11.02 -21.97
C ALA A 535 30.02 10.35 -21.85
N SER A 536 31.04 11.11 -21.41
CA SER A 536 32.39 10.59 -21.18
C SER A 536 32.42 9.54 -20.08
N LYS A 537 31.78 9.81 -18.93
CA LYS A 537 31.69 8.85 -17.82
C LYS A 537 30.95 7.57 -18.20
N ILE A 538 29.89 7.68 -19.01
CA ILE A 538 29.16 6.51 -19.52
C ILE A 538 30.07 5.66 -20.42
N ALA A 539 30.85 6.31 -21.30
CA ALA A 539 31.79 5.63 -22.18
C ALA A 539 32.88 4.87 -21.39
N GLU A 540 33.48 5.54 -20.41
CA GLU A 540 34.50 4.96 -19.52
C GLU A 540 33.95 3.74 -18.77
N GLN A 541 32.79 3.88 -18.12
CA GLN A 541 32.16 2.80 -17.37
C GLN A 541 31.82 1.60 -18.26
N TRP A 542 31.31 1.83 -19.46
CA TRP A 542 30.95 0.75 -20.38
C TRP A 542 32.19 0.00 -20.89
N LEU A 543 33.28 0.71 -21.16
CA LEU A 543 34.56 0.10 -21.54
C LEU A 543 35.14 -0.73 -20.38
N GLU A 544 35.09 -0.26 -19.14
CA GLU A 544 35.51 -1.03 -17.96
C GLU A 544 34.67 -2.30 -17.75
N ASP A 545 33.34 -2.17 -17.88
CA ASP A 545 32.42 -3.30 -17.74
C ASP A 545 32.71 -4.37 -18.80
N SER A 546 33.02 -3.98 -20.04
CA SER A 546 33.35 -4.89 -21.15
C SER A 546 34.61 -5.73 -20.94
N VAL A 547 35.55 -5.25 -20.11
CA VAL A 547 36.81 -5.95 -19.79
C VAL A 547 36.62 -6.93 -18.62
N SER A 548 35.60 -6.74 -17.79
CA SER A 548 35.47 -7.42 -16.49
C SER A 548 34.53 -8.63 -16.47
N ASP A 549 34.00 -9.08 -17.62
CA ASP A 549 32.96 -10.12 -17.75
C ASP A 549 31.69 -9.87 -16.88
N LYS A 550 31.52 -8.64 -16.38
CA LYS A 550 30.34 -8.23 -15.63
C LYS A 550 29.21 -7.88 -16.57
N GLN A 551 27.98 -8.17 -16.14
CA GLN A 551 26.79 -7.62 -16.80
C GLN A 551 26.88 -6.09 -16.80
N PRO A 552 26.68 -5.43 -17.95
CA PRO A 552 26.83 -3.98 -18.05
C PRO A 552 25.85 -3.29 -17.10
N LEU A 553 26.34 -2.28 -16.39
CA LEU A 553 25.54 -1.47 -15.47
C LEU A 553 24.46 -0.66 -16.20
N PHE A 554 24.68 -0.38 -17.48
CA PHE A 554 23.85 0.46 -18.32
C PHE A 554 23.51 -0.21 -19.65
N LEU A 555 22.26 -0.04 -20.11
CA LEU A 555 21.83 -0.48 -21.44
C LEU A 555 22.24 0.54 -22.50
N LEU A 556 23.23 0.18 -23.33
CA LEU A 556 23.68 1.01 -24.46
C LEU A 556 23.13 0.46 -25.77
N THR A 557 22.30 1.24 -26.45
CA THR A 557 21.77 0.95 -27.80
C THR A 557 22.45 1.83 -28.83
N CYS A 558 22.34 1.49 -30.12
CA CYS A 558 22.87 2.33 -31.20
C CYS A 558 22.22 3.73 -31.24
N THR A 559 20.95 3.84 -30.82
CA THR A 559 20.25 5.12 -30.74
C THR A 559 20.85 6.01 -29.66
N ILE A 560 21.01 5.47 -28.44
CA ILE A 560 21.62 6.18 -27.30
C ILE A 560 23.07 6.56 -27.65
N LEU A 561 23.83 5.63 -28.23
CA LEU A 561 25.22 5.90 -28.62
C LEU A 561 25.30 7.04 -29.65
N GLY A 562 24.36 7.08 -30.60
CA GLY A 562 24.23 8.17 -31.56
C GLY A 562 23.93 9.52 -30.88
N ASP A 563 23.06 9.54 -29.87
CA ASP A 563 22.74 10.75 -29.11
C ASP A 563 23.95 11.24 -28.28
N LEU A 564 24.69 10.32 -27.65
CA LEU A 564 25.93 10.65 -26.92
C LEU A 564 27.02 11.23 -27.81
N ILE A 565 27.14 10.72 -29.05
CA ILE A 565 28.05 11.26 -30.07
C ILE A 565 27.64 12.70 -30.42
N VAL A 566 26.35 12.95 -30.66
CA VAL A 566 25.84 14.30 -30.97
C VAL A 566 26.14 15.28 -29.83
N ILE A 567 25.92 14.88 -28.58
CA ILE A 567 26.23 15.70 -27.40
C ILE A 567 27.72 16.07 -27.37
N SER A 568 28.61 15.10 -27.58
CA SER A 568 30.06 15.30 -27.55
C SER A 568 30.54 16.22 -28.69
N LEU A 569 29.95 16.08 -29.88
CA LEU A 569 30.24 16.94 -31.03
C LEU A 569 29.79 18.38 -30.81
N LYS A 570 28.61 18.59 -30.21
CA LYS A 570 28.12 19.92 -29.84
C LYS A 570 29.02 20.60 -28.80
N ALA A 571 29.64 19.83 -27.90
CA ALA A 571 30.66 20.32 -26.96
C ALA A 571 32.04 20.56 -27.61
N LYS A 572 32.17 20.38 -28.94
CA LYS A 572 33.44 20.47 -29.67
C LYS A 572 34.51 19.47 -29.22
N ARG A 573 34.11 18.37 -28.55
CA ARG A 573 34.98 17.30 -28.06
C ARG A 573 35.03 16.14 -29.06
N PHE A 574 35.64 16.39 -30.22
CA PHE A 574 35.67 15.42 -31.32
C PHE A 574 36.31 14.08 -30.94
N ASP A 575 37.42 14.10 -30.20
CA ASP A 575 38.12 12.85 -29.86
C ASP A 575 37.27 11.96 -28.94
N GLN A 576 36.47 12.55 -28.04
CA GLN A 576 35.50 11.81 -27.22
C GLN A 576 34.37 11.21 -28.08
N ALA A 577 33.82 11.98 -29.01
CA ALA A 577 32.81 11.51 -29.95
C ALA A 577 33.33 10.34 -30.81
N TRP A 578 34.61 10.37 -31.18
CA TRP A 578 35.25 9.31 -31.94
C TRP A 578 35.49 8.04 -31.12
N GLU A 579 35.90 8.17 -29.86
CA GLU A 579 36.02 7.02 -28.95
C GLU A 579 34.66 6.35 -28.71
N LEU A 580 33.58 7.12 -28.57
CA LEU A 580 32.21 6.60 -28.51
C LEU A 580 31.86 5.82 -29.79
N PHE A 581 32.20 6.34 -30.97
CA PHE A 581 31.95 5.63 -32.23
C PHE A 581 32.77 4.33 -32.34
N LYS A 582 34.00 4.29 -31.83
CA LYS A 582 34.83 3.06 -31.79
C LYS A 582 34.19 1.94 -30.97
N ILE A 583 33.36 2.25 -29.98
CA ILE A 583 32.63 1.23 -29.20
C ILE A 583 31.80 0.35 -30.13
N TYR A 584 31.12 0.95 -31.11
CA TYR A 584 30.35 0.22 -32.11
C TYR A 584 31.24 -0.67 -32.99
N ASN A 585 32.38 -0.15 -33.48
CA ASN A 585 33.28 -0.92 -34.35
C ASN A 585 33.91 -2.12 -33.64
N LYS A 586 34.15 -2.03 -32.32
CA LYS A 586 34.71 -3.13 -31.55
C LYS A 586 33.71 -4.26 -31.31
N ASN A 587 32.44 -3.93 -31.01
CA ASN A 587 31.41 -4.90 -30.62
C ASN A 587 30.04 -4.62 -31.27
N PRO A 588 29.92 -4.71 -32.61
CA PRO A 588 28.67 -4.38 -33.31
C PRO A 588 27.51 -5.34 -32.98
N GLN A 589 27.81 -6.59 -32.57
CA GLN A 589 26.81 -7.59 -32.19
C GLN A 589 26.23 -7.37 -30.78
N ALA A 590 26.91 -6.60 -29.93
CA ALA A 590 26.49 -6.35 -28.54
C ALA A 590 25.48 -5.19 -28.43
N LEU A 591 25.39 -4.34 -29.45
CA LEU A 591 24.52 -3.17 -29.46
C LEU A 591 23.24 -3.48 -30.24
N THR A 592 22.09 -3.12 -29.66
CA THR A 592 20.79 -3.28 -30.31
C THR A 592 20.35 -1.99 -31.01
N GLY A 593 19.60 -2.13 -32.11
CA GLY A 593 19.04 -1.01 -32.88
C GLY A 593 19.98 -0.43 -33.95
N CYS A 594 19.56 0.68 -34.56
CA CYS A 594 20.30 1.39 -35.60
C CYS A 594 20.62 2.81 -35.15
N PHE A 595 21.73 3.37 -35.64
CA PHE A 595 22.02 4.79 -35.45
C PHE A 595 20.99 5.66 -36.18
N SER A 596 20.70 6.84 -35.61
CA SER A 596 19.96 7.87 -36.32
C SER A 596 20.80 8.42 -37.49
N GLU A 597 20.15 8.65 -38.63
CA GLU A 597 20.80 9.24 -39.81
C GLU A 597 21.46 10.58 -39.46
N SER A 598 20.76 11.41 -38.69
CA SER A 598 21.23 12.73 -38.26
C SER A 598 22.49 12.68 -37.39
N SER A 599 22.62 11.69 -36.51
CA SER A 599 23.78 11.54 -35.63
C SER A 599 25.04 11.19 -36.43
N LEU A 600 24.92 10.25 -37.37
CA LEU A 600 26.05 9.84 -38.21
C LEU A 600 26.44 10.91 -39.23
N LEU A 601 25.47 11.62 -39.80
CA LEU A 601 25.75 12.76 -40.68
C LEU A 601 26.52 13.86 -39.93
N MET A 602 26.14 14.16 -38.68
CA MET A 602 26.84 15.16 -37.87
C MET A 602 28.28 14.75 -37.57
N LEU A 603 28.51 13.47 -37.27
CA LEU A 603 29.86 12.92 -37.09
C LEU A 603 30.68 13.00 -38.39
N LEU A 604 30.10 12.61 -39.52
CA LEU A 604 30.74 12.66 -40.83
C LEU A 604 31.15 14.09 -41.19
N MET A 605 30.25 15.07 -41.03
CA MET A 605 30.57 16.48 -41.27
C MET A 605 31.70 16.98 -40.36
N SER A 606 31.73 16.55 -39.10
CA SER A 606 32.81 16.90 -38.17
C SER A 606 34.15 16.27 -38.57
N CYS A 607 34.16 15.04 -39.11
CA CYS A 607 35.35 14.40 -39.67
C CYS A 607 35.89 15.16 -40.89
N ILE A 608 35.00 15.66 -41.75
CA ILE A 608 35.35 16.49 -42.90
C ILE A 608 36.01 17.80 -42.45
N GLU A 609 35.40 18.52 -41.51
CA GLU A 609 35.95 19.77 -40.96
C GLU A 609 37.34 19.59 -40.33
N LYS A 610 37.58 18.44 -39.69
CA LYS A 610 38.86 18.08 -39.06
C LYS A 610 39.87 17.45 -40.01
N LYS A 611 39.51 17.27 -41.29
CA LYS A 611 40.34 16.64 -42.34
C LYS A 611 40.82 15.21 -42.02
N LYS A 612 39.98 14.43 -41.34
CA LYS A 612 40.25 13.04 -40.93
C LYS A 612 39.63 12.06 -41.94
N ALA A 613 40.39 11.71 -42.97
CA ALA A 613 39.88 10.97 -44.14
C ALA A 613 39.51 9.51 -43.84
N ASP A 614 40.32 8.79 -43.05
CA ASP A 614 40.07 7.39 -42.72
C ASP A 614 38.85 7.22 -41.81
N GLU A 615 38.70 8.14 -40.84
CA GLU A 615 37.56 8.21 -39.94
C GLU A 615 36.25 8.53 -40.70
N ALA A 616 36.30 9.48 -41.63
CA ALA A 616 35.15 9.82 -42.47
C ALA A 616 34.67 8.61 -43.31
N LEU A 617 35.60 7.82 -43.85
CA LEU A 617 35.27 6.62 -44.61
C LEU A 617 34.67 5.51 -43.74
N GLN A 618 35.14 5.34 -42.50
CA GLN A 618 34.53 4.40 -41.57
C GLN A 618 33.09 4.78 -41.24
N CYS A 619 32.78 6.07 -41.05
CA CYS A 619 31.40 6.53 -40.89
C CYS A 619 30.54 6.19 -42.11
N VAL A 620 31.06 6.44 -43.31
CA VAL A 620 30.36 6.14 -44.57
C VAL A 620 30.09 4.64 -44.74
N MET A 621 31.05 3.79 -44.40
CA MET A 621 30.88 2.34 -44.40
C MET A 621 29.75 1.91 -43.46
N VAL A 622 29.75 2.43 -42.23
CA VAL A 622 28.70 2.12 -41.24
C VAL A 622 27.33 2.63 -41.69
N MET A 623 27.25 3.86 -42.23
CA MET A 623 26.02 4.41 -42.79
C MET A 623 25.44 3.52 -43.91
N ASN A 624 26.29 3.04 -44.82
CA ASN A 624 25.87 2.15 -45.90
C ASN A 624 25.42 0.78 -45.38
N THR A 625 26.13 0.18 -44.42
CA THR A 625 25.70 -1.09 -43.80
C THR A 625 24.35 -0.99 -43.09
N MET A 626 23.99 0.21 -42.62
CA MET A 626 22.72 0.50 -41.96
C MET A 626 21.61 0.93 -42.94
N GLY A 627 21.90 1.01 -44.24
CA GLY A 627 20.94 1.40 -45.28
C GLY A 627 20.67 2.91 -45.37
N HIS A 628 21.51 3.75 -44.78
CA HIS A 628 21.37 5.21 -44.87
C HIS A 628 21.96 5.74 -46.18
N VAL A 629 21.21 6.58 -46.89
CA VAL A 629 21.63 7.14 -48.18
C VAL A 629 22.49 8.39 -47.96
N ILE A 630 23.68 8.41 -48.56
CA ILE A 630 24.57 9.57 -48.48
C ILE A 630 24.24 10.50 -49.66
N ASN A 631 23.80 11.72 -49.35
CA ASN A 631 23.51 12.73 -50.37
C ASN A 631 24.74 13.07 -51.22
N LYS A 632 24.53 13.28 -52.52
CA LYS A 632 25.58 13.67 -53.47
C LYS A 632 26.34 14.93 -53.04
N GLU A 633 25.68 15.88 -52.39
CA GLU A 633 26.32 17.09 -51.86
C GLU A 633 27.38 16.79 -50.78
N VAL A 634 27.14 15.78 -49.94
CA VAL A 634 28.09 15.37 -48.89
C VAL A 634 29.27 14.63 -49.52
N GLN A 635 29.03 13.79 -50.52
CA GLN A 635 30.08 13.13 -51.30
C GLN A 635 30.97 14.16 -52.03
N GLU A 636 30.38 15.19 -52.64
CA GLU A 636 31.13 16.28 -53.27
C GLU A 636 31.97 17.07 -52.26
N LYS A 637 31.45 17.33 -51.06
CA LYS A 637 32.22 17.97 -49.98
C LYS A 637 33.39 17.10 -49.53
N MET A 638 33.18 15.80 -49.36
CA MET A 638 34.26 14.86 -49.02
C MET A 638 35.36 14.86 -50.08
N ASN A 639 35.00 14.81 -51.37
CA ASN A 639 35.97 14.81 -52.47
C ASN A 639 36.73 16.15 -52.62
N LYS A 640 36.16 17.26 -52.15
CA LYS A 640 36.78 18.60 -52.18
C LYS A 640 37.66 18.87 -50.97
N GLU A 641 37.26 18.44 -49.78
CA GLU A 641 37.90 18.83 -48.50
C GLU A 641 38.83 17.77 -47.91
N LEU A 642 38.73 16.50 -48.32
CA LEU A 642 39.56 15.38 -47.83
C LEU A 642 40.60 14.92 -48.86
N GLU A 643 41.81 14.62 -48.38
CA GLU A 643 42.86 13.97 -49.18
C GLU A 643 42.62 12.46 -49.26
N LEU A 644 41.78 12.05 -50.21
CA LEU A 644 41.40 10.64 -50.40
C LEU A 644 42.34 9.93 -51.39
N SER A 645 42.76 8.71 -51.06
CA SER A 645 43.50 7.83 -51.96
C SER A 645 42.62 7.32 -53.12
N ALA A 646 43.23 6.83 -54.20
CA ALA A 646 42.51 6.39 -55.39
C ALA A 646 41.51 5.25 -55.13
N SER A 647 41.82 4.35 -54.19
CA SER A 647 40.93 3.25 -53.77
C SER A 647 39.73 3.76 -52.94
N GLN A 648 39.94 4.79 -52.12
CA GLN A 648 38.89 5.40 -51.30
C GLN A 648 37.92 6.22 -52.15
N LYS A 649 38.41 6.91 -53.18
CA LYS A 649 37.57 7.60 -54.18
C LYS A 649 36.69 6.61 -54.96
N TYR A 650 37.27 5.50 -55.39
CA TYR A 650 36.52 4.43 -56.08
C TYR A 650 35.41 3.84 -55.19
N TYR A 651 35.68 3.63 -53.90
CA TYR A 651 34.66 3.17 -52.95
C TYR A 651 33.51 4.17 -52.81
N LEU A 652 33.80 5.48 -52.67
CA LEU A 652 32.76 6.52 -52.58
C LEU A 652 31.92 6.63 -53.86
N GLU A 653 32.53 6.46 -55.04
CA GLU A 653 31.84 6.45 -56.32
C GLU A 653 30.95 5.19 -56.48
N SER A 654 31.32 4.06 -55.87
CA SER A 654 30.57 2.80 -55.90
C SER A 654 29.31 2.79 -55.00
N LEU A 655 29.16 3.76 -54.10
CA LEU A 655 28.00 3.91 -53.21
C LEU A 655 26.77 4.55 -53.90
N ASN A 656 26.87 4.95 -55.17
CA ASN A 656 25.80 5.56 -55.97
C ASN A 656 24.99 4.53 -56.78
N ILE A 657 24.41 3.51 -56.13
CA ILE A 657 23.35 2.66 -56.72
C ILE A 657 22.16 2.60 -55.77
#